data_AF-A0A644U7Y5-F1
#
_entry.id   AF-A0A644U7Y5-F1
#
_cell.length_a   1.000
_cell.length_b   1.000
_cell.length_c   1.000
_cell.angle_alpha   90.00
_cell.angle_beta   90.00
_cell.angle_gamma   90.00
#
_symmetry.space_group_name_H-M   'P 1'
#
loop_
_entity.id
_entity.type
_entity.pdbx_description
1 polymer ?
#
loop_
_entity_poly.entity_id
_entity_poly.type
_entity_poly.pdbx_seq_one_letter_code
_entity_poly.pdbx_strand_id
1 'polypeptide(L)'
;MFENKNVFVPPAVLPISPYTKGNVVKMDAEDKYIMTKPFVENFEVPNEASSPYKTAVAWQKETGVRCISLMPEKSSEQTKLNNKGLAGIDENQFLEDAEGLYCKIQGKVVKICNFHLRISKITVYKRYYGGERRFINFEVIAPNNAVIKVDMPIAEYKRMMSKLTSDYPQLSVNPRFGNAASYFSEYASNKYASALDRLKTEVIYDYHGWAKIGAKMVYLSKSLSYCNAECYLPQISRDKMSQVYVTGQSFLDVGKKVYQNGQIDSIATLKQILPIFLYAHAGYTAKLFKDAGCDLQFVLAIIGKTGSFKTSISKVIFETFNTKPMLNFQSTPRAIELYRDACRDMTLILDDIFSCRDKETMAKFENVLRCFGDNIAKAKSDITTNKIEQFDVRGACVITAENELARQQSSMLRYITVHVDKNSFSSEELKKWQTDAINSKRNGVASKLQEYFALYIQYLEEHYNTILRTIMDFEAPKLKLDFARLQSNYKCLAILARLVLNFGINSLALTINEAEEIYEQWISVLQDIILTNHRDSKVCSPFELFAYALNQGIGTGMITIAGEKCQYAEDVGKLYIGYRESKDDTYVLNPEKAYQFVENFYNKKGASFQSSDTAVYRDLYDHGIISGYVEKYTKSNGTESVRVRYLKKVTIQNVSTSMLVINKTAFDELIKNME
;
A
#
# COMPACT_ATOMS: atom_id res chain seq x y z
N MET A 1 -60.94 -14.83 -8.10
CA MET A 1 -60.26 -15.01 -6.79
C MET A 1 -58.80 -14.65 -6.99
N PHE A 2 -58.23 -13.96 -6.02
CA PHE A 2 -57.19 -12.93 -6.17
C PHE A 2 -55.83 -13.36 -6.75
N GLU A 3 -55.25 -12.40 -7.47
CA GLU A 3 -53.89 -12.33 -8.02
C GLU A 3 -52.81 -12.15 -6.92
N ASN A 4 -51.58 -12.60 -7.19
CA ASN A 4 -50.42 -11.70 -7.11
C ASN A 4 -49.17 -12.29 -7.79
N LYS A 5 -48.81 -11.70 -8.93
CA LYS A 5 -47.49 -11.80 -9.57
C LYS A 5 -46.60 -10.74 -8.92
N ASN A 6 -45.55 -11.14 -8.19
CA ASN A 6 -44.51 -10.20 -7.78
C ASN A 6 -43.57 -9.94 -8.95
N VAL A 7 -43.87 -8.88 -9.70
CA VAL A 7 -42.97 -8.19 -10.62
C VAL A 7 -41.93 -7.45 -9.77
N PHE A 8 -40.65 -7.79 -9.95
CA PHE A 8 -39.55 -7.04 -9.35
C PHE A 8 -39.41 -5.71 -10.11
N VAL A 9 -39.87 -4.63 -9.48
CA VAL A 9 -39.65 -3.26 -9.96
C VAL A 9 -38.28 -2.80 -9.43
N PRO A 10 -37.31 -2.49 -10.30
CA PRO A 10 -36.05 -1.92 -9.84
C PRO A 10 -36.31 -0.54 -9.20
N PRO A 11 -35.62 -0.20 -8.10
CA PRO A 11 -35.86 1.07 -7.42
C PRO A 11 -35.56 2.24 -8.37
N ALA A 12 -36.50 3.16 -8.45
CA ALA A 12 -36.41 4.36 -9.27
C ALA A 12 -35.11 5.12 -8.98
N VAL A 13 -34.46 5.54 -10.08
CA VAL A 13 -33.29 6.41 -10.08
C VAL A 13 -33.59 7.64 -9.21
N LEU A 14 -32.86 7.78 -8.09
CA LEU A 14 -32.91 8.99 -7.28
C LEU A 14 -32.32 10.15 -8.11
N PRO A 15 -33.06 11.24 -8.35
CA PRO A 15 -32.62 12.31 -9.26
C PRO A 15 -31.64 13.30 -8.60
N ILE A 16 -30.98 12.95 -7.49
CA ILE A 16 -30.22 13.92 -6.69
C ILE A 16 -28.92 13.31 -6.17
N SER A 17 -27.81 14.02 -6.43
CA SER A 17 -26.44 13.67 -6.05
C SER A 17 -26.27 13.43 -4.53
N PRO A 18 -25.40 12.47 -4.11
CA PRO A 18 -25.11 12.14 -2.70
C PRO A 18 -24.66 13.34 -1.84
N TYR A 19 -24.13 14.40 -2.47
CA TYR A 19 -23.72 15.62 -1.78
C TYR A 19 -24.90 16.43 -1.23
N THR A 20 -26.08 16.30 -1.85
CA THR A 20 -27.29 17.00 -1.43
C THR A 20 -27.97 16.30 -0.24
N LYS A 21 -27.75 14.98 -0.08
CA LYS A 21 -28.19 14.23 1.11
C LYS A 21 -27.43 14.62 2.37
N GLY A 22 -26.17 15.06 2.26
CA GLY A 22 -25.39 15.53 3.42
C GLY A 22 -25.97 16.78 4.08
N ASN A 23 -26.60 17.66 3.30
CA ASN A 23 -27.23 18.88 3.81
C ASN A 23 -28.68 18.66 4.25
N VAL A 24 -29.43 17.75 3.62
CA VAL A 24 -30.79 17.41 4.09
C VAL A 24 -30.74 16.53 5.35
N VAL A 25 -29.75 15.65 5.52
CA VAL A 25 -29.56 14.89 6.77
C VAL A 25 -29.07 15.78 7.92
N LYS A 26 -28.43 16.92 7.61
CA LYS A 26 -28.13 17.95 8.62
C LYS A 26 -29.37 18.73 9.05
N MET A 27 -30.32 18.97 8.15
CA MET A 27 -31.58 19.66 8.48
C MET A 27 -32.63 18.72 9.12
N ASP A 28 -32.71 17.44 8.73
CA ASP A 28 -33.63 16.46 9.34
C ASP A 28 -33.11 15.92 10.70
N ALA A 29 -31.80 15.97 10.96
CA ALA A 29 -31.24 15.60 12.26
C ALA A 29 -31.43 16.71 13.32
N GLU A 30 -31.72 17.94 12.89
CA GLU A 30 -32.11 19.03 13.80
C GLU A 30 -33.60 18.92 14.23
N ASP A 31 -34.45 18.24 13.45
CA ASP A 31 -35.90 18.14 13.72
C ASP A 31 -36.38 16.79 14.31
N LYS A 32 -35.52 15.78 14.50
CA LYS A 32 -35.89 14.51 15.14
C LYS A 32 -34.82 13.92 16.06
N TYR A 33 -34.57 14.58 17.19
CA TYR A 33 -34.28 13.85 18.42
C TYR A 33 -35.14 14.39 19.56
N ILE A 34 -36.22 13.65 19.80
CA ILE A 34 -36.90 13.60 21.08
C ILE A 34 -35.87 13.14 22.10
N MET A 35 -35.38 14.10 22.90
CA MET A 35 -34.74 13.85 24.18
C MET A 35 -35.70 13.03 25.06
N THR A 36 -35.34 11.80 25.38
CA THR A 36 -35.95 11.08 26.51
C THR A 36 -35.60 11.83 27.80
N LYS A 37 -36.59 12.54 28.35
CA LYS A 37 -36.58 13.12 29.69
C LYS A 37 -36.38 12.02 30.75
N PRO A 38 -35.54 12.21 31.78
CA PRO A 38 -35.91 11.75 33.12
C PRO A 38 -36.99 12.70 33.68
N PHE A 39 -38.05 12.13 34.25
CA PHE A 39 -39.03 12.73 35.17
C PHE A 39 -39.06 14.27 35.25
N VAL A 40 -40.02 14.89 34.57
CA VAL A 40 -40.53 16.23 34.90
C VAL A 40 -42.05 16.12 34.97
N GLU A 41 -42.56 15.82 36.16
CA GLU A 41 -43.94 16.12 36.51
C GLU A 41 -43.99 17.54 37.08
N ASN A 42 -44.86 18.35 36.46
CA ASN A 42 -45.55 19.53 36.98
C ASN A 42 -44.81 20.42 37.99
N PHE A 43 -44.14 21.46 37.48
CA PHE A 43 -44.02 22.72 38.23
C PHE A 43 -44.57 23.86 37.38
N GLU A 44 -45.69 24.41 37.81
CA GLU A 44 -46.21 25.70 37.37
C GLU A 44 -45.14 26.77 37.59
N VAL A 45 -45.02 27.70 36.64
CA VAL A 45 -44.16 28.87 36.77
C VAL A 45 -44.72 29.73 37.92
N PRO A 46 -44.00 29.94 39.04
CA PRO A 46 -44.46 30.87 40.05
C PRO A 46 -44.30 32.28 39.53
N ASN A 47 -45.39 33.04 39.54
CA ASN A 47 -45.38 34.49 39.47
C ASN A 47 -44.34 35.06 40.45
N GLU A 48 -43.72 36.17 40.06
CA GLU A 48 -42.84 36.99 40.90
C GLU A 48 -43.44 37.20 42.30
N ALA A 49 -42.96 36.41 43.27
CA ALA A 49 -43.29 36.54 44.68
C ALA A 49 -42.02 36.24 45.50
N SER A 50 -41.60 37.27 46.24
CA SER A 50 -40.54 37.33 47.25
C SER A 50 -39.72 36.06 47.52
N SER A 51 -38.43 36.10 47.18
CA SER A 51 -37.44 35.14 47.71
C SER A 51 -37.49 35.13 49.24
N PRO A 52 -37.68 33.98 49.91
CA PRO A 52 -37.66 33.87 51.37
C PRO A 52 -36.23 33.95 51.95
N TYR A 53 -35.20 34.05 51.09
CA TYR A 53 -33.81 34.10 51.52
C TYR A 53 -33.29 35.52 51.52
N LYS A 54 -33.06 36.05 52.74
CA LYS A 54 -32.34 37.30 52.94
C LYS A 54 -30.87 37.08 52.63
N THR A 55 -30.26 37.97 51.84
CA THR A 55 -28.81 37.97 51.66
C THR A 55 -28.14 38.22 53.01
N ALA A 56 -26.90 37.71 53.19
CA ALA A 56 -26.16 37.87 54.45
C ALA A 56 -26.08 39.35 54.91
N VAL A 57 -26.00 40.28 53.94
CA VAL A 57 -25.97 41.73 54.18
C VAL A 57 -27.34 42.26 54.64
N ALA A 58 -28.46 41.75 54.09
CA ALA A 58 -29.80 42.14 54.49
C ALA A 58 -30.17 41.62 55.89
N TRP A 59 -29.78 40.38 56.22
CA TRP A 59 -29.96 39.79 57.55
C TRP A 59 -29.16 40.53 58.63
N GLN A 60 -27.91 40.90 58.35
CA GLN A 60 -27.03 41.65 59.25
C GLN A 60 -27.56 43.05 59.58
N LYS A 61 -28.22 43.70 58.61
CA LYS A 61 -28.86 45.01 58.78
C LYS A 61 -30.12 44.96 59.65
N GLU A 62 -30.81 43.82 59.66
CA GLU A 62 -32.11 43.67 60.33
C GLU A 62 -31.98 43.11 61.74
N THR A 63 -31.02 42.21 61.98
CA THR A 63 -30.80 41.59 63.29
C THR A 63 -29.78 42.34 64.15
N GLY A 64 -28.98 43.23 63.55
CA GLY A 64 -27.85 43.89 64.21
C GLY A 64 -26.69 42.93 64.56
N VAL A 65 -26.81 41.64 64.25
CA VAL A 65 -25.81 40.61 64.56
C VAL A 65 -24.81 40.53 63.41
N ARG A 66 -23.53 40.82 63.70
CA ARG A 66 -22.47 40.85 62.69
C ARG A 66 -22.05 39.40 62.33
N CYS A 67 -22.32 38.92 61.12
CA CYS A 67 -21.70 37.69 60.62
C CYS A 67 -20.19 37.91 60.42
N ILE A 68 -19.39 37.32 61.30
CA ILE A 68 -17.93 37.35 61.24
C ILE A 68 -17.49 36.20 60.32
N SER A 69 -16.89 36.54 59.19
CA SER A 69 -16.02 35.64 58.44
C SER A 69 -14.94 35.15 59.39
N LEU A 70 -14.96 33.85 59.73
CA LEU A 70 -13.95 33.24 60.59
C LEU A 70 -12.65 33.05 59.80
N MET A 71 -11.86 34.11 59.75
CA MET A 71 -10.42 34.08 60.01
C MET A 71 -10.07 35.36 60.79
N PRO A 72 -8.96 35.44 61.55
CA PRO A 72 -7.98 34.40 61.88
C PRO A 72 -7.60 34.38 63.39
N GLU A 73 -7.17 33.23 63.91
CA GLU A 73 -6.24 33.24 65.04
C GLU A 73 -4.96 32.50 64.66
N LYS A 74 -3.84 33.16 64.95
CA LYS A 74 -2.50 32.60 64.96
C LYS A 74 -2.46 31.47 65.98
N SER A 75 -2.78 30.24 65.58
CA SER A 75 -2.29 29.06 66.28
C SER A 75 -1.07 28.55 65.53
N SER A 76 0.06 28.59 66.24
CA SER A 76 1.26 27.85 65.90
C SER A 76 0.99 26.35 66.01
N GLU A 77 0.20 25.77 65.11
CA GLU A 77 0.25 24.34 64.87
C GLU A 77 1.29 24.10 63.79
N GLN A 78 2.55 24.10 64.25
CA GLN A 78 3.56 23.28 63.63
C GLN A 78 3.01 21.86 63.57
N THR A 79 2.63 21.40 62.38
CA THR A 79 2.58 19.96 62.11
C THR A 79 4.01 19.47 62.25
N LYS A 80 4.42 19.14 63.48
CA LYS A 80 5.60 18.33 63.74
C LYS A 80 5.29 16.96 63.16
N LEU A 81 5.59 16.78 61.87
CA LEU A 81 5.80 15.46 61.32
C LEU A 81 6.91 14.82 62.18
N ASN A 82 6.55 13.73 62.86
CA ASN A 82 7.50 12.91 63.56
C ASN A 82 8.59 12.49 62.56
N ASN A 83 9.81 12.98 62.74
CA ASN A 83 11.00 12.60 61.95
C ASN A 83 11.37 11.10 62.09
N LYS A 84 10.54 10.27 62.72
CA LYS A 84 10.74 8.82 62.84
C LYS A 84 10.10 8.12 61.65
N GLY A 85 10.88 7.99 60.57
CA GLY A 85 10.51 7.20 59.40
C GLY A 85 11.02 7.77 58.07
N LEU A 86 11.54 8.99 58.06
CA LEU A 86 12.09 9.61 56.86
C LEU A 86 13.51 9.05 56.61
N ALA A 87 13.61 8.09 55.68
CA ALA A 87 14.90 7.66 55.16
C ALA A 87 15.48 8.80 54.32
N GLY A 88 16.37 9.58 54.93
CA GLY A 88 17.05 10.69 54.29
C GLY A 88 18.09 10.18 53.28
N ILE A 89 17.85 10.47 52.00
CA ILE A 89 18.97 10.84 51.14
C ILE A 89 19.15 12.34 51.34
N ASP A 90 20.21 12.70 52.06
CA ASP A 90 20.68 14.08 52.13
C ASP A 90 21.72 14.35 51.03
N GLU A 91 21.28 14.14 49.79
CA GLU A 91 21.56 14.99 48.61
C GLU A 91 20.38 15.97 48.36
N ASN A 92 19.61 16.25 49.43
CA ASN A 92 19.41 17.58 50.03
C ASN A 92 18.31 18.57 49.58
N GLN A 93 17.25 18.16 48.88
CA GLN A 93 16.09 19.06 48.64
C GLN A 93 14.70 18.39 48.74
N PHE A 94 14.61 17.10 48.44
CA PHE A 94 13.34 16.37 48.33
C PHE A 94 13.28 15.18 49.28
N LEU A 95 12.10 14.93 49.85
CA LEU A 95 11.84 13.85 50.81
C LEU A 95 10.64 13.03 50.34
N GLU A 96 10.72 11.71 50.50
CA GLU A 96 9.69 10.74 50.09
C GLU A 96 9.21 9.95 51.30
N ASP A 97 7.89 9.77 51.41
CA ASP A 97 7.28 8.84 52.37
C ASP A 97 6.03 8.16 51.78
N ALA A 98 5.30 7.40 52.60
CA ALA A 98 4.08 6.69 52.22
C ALA A 98 2.91 7.63 51.88
N GLU A 99 2.96 8.89 52.31
CA GLU A 99 1.93 9.90 52.10
C GLU A 99 2.23 10.84 50.92
N GLY A 100 3.46 10.86 50.38
CA GLY A 100 3.80 11.55 49.14
C GLY A 100 5.20 12.15 49.07
N LEU A 101 5.30 13.25 48.32
CA LEU A 101 6.55 13.98 48.05
C LEU A 101 6.56 15.32 48.80
N TYR A 102 7.68 15.63 49.42
CA TYR A 102 7.92 16.87 50.15
C TYR A 102 9.20 17.54 49.68
N CYS A 103 9.29 18.87 49.87
CA CYS A 103 10.52 19.62 49.68
C CYS A 103 10.87 20.45 50.90
N LYS A 104 12.17 20.70 51.09
CA LYS A 104 12.70 21.55 52.15
C LYS A 104 12.96 22.95 51.60
N ILE A 105 12.25 23.95 52.11
CA ILE A 105 12.38 25.36 51.72
C ILE A 105 12.64 26.17 52.98
N GLN A 106 13.80 26.85 53.04
CA GLN A 106 14.18 27.71 54.18
C GLN A 106 14.00 27.02 55.54
N GLY A 107 14.36 25.73 55.63
CA GLY A 107 14.26 24.92 56.84
C GLY A 107 12.86 24.36 57.15
N LYS A 108 11.83 24.67 56.36
CA LYS A 108 10.47 24.11 56.49
C LYS A 108 10.24 23.00 55.46
N VAL A 109 9.61 21.91 55.88
CA VAL A 109 9.18 20.82 55.00
C VAL A 109 7.77 21.11 54.50
N VAL A 110 7.57 21.14 53.19
CA VAL A 110 6.28 21.41 52.55
C VAL A 110 5.92 20.27 51.62
N LYS A 111 4.70 19.74 51.76
CA LYS A 111 4.15 18.70 50.87
C LYS A 111 3.89 19.27 49.48
N ILE A 112 4.44 18.64 48.45
CA ILE A 112 4.23 18.99 47.04
C ILE A 112 3.00 18.27 46.50
N CYS A 113 2.97 16.95 46.62
CA CYS A 113 1.91 16.09 46.13
C CYS A 113 1.81 14.80 46.98
N ASN A 114 0.74 14.03 46.79
CA ASN A 114 0.50 12.78 47.52
C ASN A 114 1.13 11.53 46.86
N PHE A 115 2.09 11.71 45.96
CA PHE A 115 2.73 10.63 45.22
C PHE A 115 4.22 10.93 44.96
N HIS A 116 5.00 9.90 44.67
CA HIS A 116 6.41 10.05 44.25
C HIS A 116 6.75 9.07 43.12
N LEU A 117 7.93 9.23 42.52
CA LEU A 117 8.31 8.54 41.29
C LEU A 117 9.48 7.59 41.49
N ARG A 118 9.41 6.44 40.82
CA ARG A 118 10.55 5.55 40.59
C ARG A 118 10.70 5.33 39.09
N ILE A 119 11.84 5.75 38.54
CA ILE A 119 12.12 5.55 37.11
C ILE A 119 12.63 4.12 36.91
N SER A 120 12.00 3.40 36.00
CA SER A 120 12.24 1.97 35.80
C SER A 120 13.14 1.69 34.61
N LYS A 121 12.81 2.24 33.43
CA LYS A 121 13.54 2.02 32.17
C LYS A 121 13.32 3.14 31.16
N ILE A 122 14.18 3.18 30.14
CA ILE A 122 13.98 4.01 28.94
C ILE A 122 13.55 3.08 27.80
N THR A 123 12.44 3.42 27.14
CA THR A 123 12.00 2.71 25.93
C THR A 123 12.28 3.57 24.72
N VAL A 124 12.95 3.01 23.73
CA VAL A 124 13.23 3.65 22.44
C VAL A 124 12.39 2.97 21.38
N TYR A 125 11.37 3.66 20.90
CA TYR A 125 10.57 3.23 19.77
C TYR A 125 11.27 3.59 18.47
N LYS A 126 11.75 2.58 17.75
CA LYS A 126 12.37 2.73 16.44
C LYS A 126 11.31 2.66 15.36
N ARG A 127 11.26 3.70 14.53
CA ARG A 127 10.52 3.72 13.27
C ARG A 127 11.44 3.32 12.14
N TYR A 128 10.84 2.81 11.08
CA TYR A 128 11.61 2.32 9.95
C TYR A 128 12.47 3.41 9.27
N TYR A 129 11.90 4.58 9.01
CA TYR A 129 12.57 5.68 8.29
C TYR A 129 13.57 6.48 9.15
N GLY A 130 14.18 5.85 10.16
CA GLY A 130 15.23 6.48 10.96
C GLY A 130 14.74 7.46 12.04
N GLY A 131 13.43 7.49 12.32
CA GLY A 131 12.87 8.22 13.46
C GLY A 131 12.91 7.40 14.74
N GLU A 132 13.32 8.01 15.85
CA GLU A 132 13.25 7.40 17.17
C GLU A 132 12.38 8.26 18.10
N ARG A 133 11.53 7.60 18.90
CA ARG A 133 10.83 8.24 20.00
C ARG A 133 11.29 7.62 21.30
N ARG A 134 11.77 8.46 22.21
CA ARG A 134 12.23 8.01 23.52
C ARG A 134 11.15 8.27 24.56
N PHE A 135 10.88 7.25 25.36
CA PHE A 135 9.93 7.28 26.45
C PHE A 135 10.66 6.96 27.74
N ILE A 136 10.28 7.65 28.81
CA ILE A 136 10.68 7.31 30.16
C ILE A 136 9.52 6.51 30.74
N ASN A 137 9.83 5.31 31.23
CA ASN A 137 8.90 4.46 31.93
C ASN A 137 9.16 4.68 33.40
N PHE A 138 8.11 4.99 34.15
CA PHE A 138 8.22 5.21 35.58
C PHE A 138 7.01 4.64 36.31
N GLU A 139 7.26 4.27 37.54
CA GLU A 139 6.28 3.85 38.52
C GLU A 139 5.93 5.05 39.37
N VAL A 140 4.66 5.43 39.36
CA VAL A 140 4.09 6.42 40.28
C VAL A 140 3.60 5.66 41.50
N ILE A 141 4.19 5.95 42.65
CA ILE A 141 3.79 5.38 43.93
C ILE A 141 2.75 6.34 44.51
N ALA A 142 1.48 5.94 44.38
CA ALA A 142 0.31 6.68 44.83
C ALA A 142 0.02 6.40 46.32
N PRO A 143 -0.95 7.09 46.95
CA PRO A 143 -1.36 6.79 48.32
C PRO A 143 -1.70 5.30 48.51
N ASN A 144 -1.38 4.74 49.67
CA ASN A 144 -1.52 3.32 50.00
C ASN A 144 -0.55 2.38 49.22
N ASN A 145 0.58 2.90 48.74
CA ASN A 145 1.58 2.16 47.96
C ASN A 145 1.03 1.53 46.66
N ALA A 146 -0.07 2.07 46.11
CA ALA A 146 -0.53 1.65 44.80
C ALA A 146 0.47 2.09 43.72
N VAL A 147 0.93 1.14 42.90
CA VAL A 147 1.92 1.39 41.86
C VAL A 147 1.22 1.55 40.51
N ILE A 148 1.36 2.73 39.92
CA ILE A 148 0.84 3.05 38.58
C ILE A 148 2.02 3.08 37.62
N LYS A 149 2.00 2.23 36.58
CA LYS A 149 3.02 2.23 35.53
C LYS A 149 2.64 3.25 34.45
N VAL A 150 3.55 4.16 34.15
CA VAL A 150 3.33 5.25 33.21
C VAL A 150 4.49 5.33 32.23
N ASP A 151 4.15 5.42 30.94
CA ASP A 151 5.09 5.66 29.86
C ASP A 151 4.87 7.06 29.30
N MET A 152 5.91 7.89 29.28
CA MET A 152 5.81 9.27 28.83
C MET A 152 6.90 9.61 27.80
N PRO A 153 6.57 10.29 26.69
CA PRO A 153 7.58 10.83 25.79
C PRO A 153 8.52 11.78 26.53
N ILE A 154 9.83 11.69 26.28
CA ILE A 154 10.82 12.61 26.90
C ILE A 154 10.48 14.08 26.61
N ALA A 155 9.93 14.38 25.44
CA ALA A 155 9.52 15.74 25.08
C ALA A 155 8.41 16.30 25.97
N GLU A 156 7.58 15.44 26.58
CA GLU A 156 6.48 15.83 27.47
C GLU A 156 6.88 15.85 28.94
N TYR A 157 8.13 15.50 29.26
CA TYR A 157 8.62 15.32 30.63
C TYR A 157 8.33 16.51 31.56
N LYS A 158 8.43 17.74 31.06
CA LYS A 158 8.13 18.96 31.83
C LYS A 158 6.65 19.11 32.20
N ARG A 159 5.74 18.42 31.51
CA ARG A 159 4.29 18.43 31.75
C ARG A 159 3.83 17.20 32.55
N MET A 160 4.77 16.44 33.13
CA MET A 160 4.48 15.19 33.82
C MET A 160 3.47 15.35 34.95
N MET A 161 3.67 16.32 35.85
CA MET A 161 2.79 16.49 37.01
C MET A 161 1.34 16.74 36.60
N SER A 162 1.10 17.66 35.65
CA SER A 162 -0.23 17.99 35.17
C SER A 162 -0.92 16.81 34.48
N LYS A 163 -0.16 16.01 33.72
CA LYS A 163 -0.70 14.85 33.00
C LYS A 163 -1.08 13.74 33.97
N LEU A 164 -0.22 13.45 34.95
CA LEU A 164 -0.50 12.48 36.00
C LEU A 164 -1.77 12.83 36.81
N THR A 165 -1.93 14.09 37.21
CA THR A 165 -3.10 14.51 38.00
C THR A 165 -4.39 14.61 37.18
N SER A 166 -4.27 14.74 35.86
CA SER A 166 -5.41 14.70 34.93
C SER A 166 -5.85 13.26 34.66
N ASP A 167 -4.90 12.36 34.42
CA ASP A 167 -5.16 10.98 34.02
C ASP A 167 -5.54 10.08 35.22
N TYR A 168 -5.11 10.45 36.44
CA TYR A 168 -5.31 9.68 37.65
C TYR A 168 -5.89 10.54 38.79
N PRO A 169 -7.21 10.54 39.00
CA PRO A 169 -7.89 11.40 39.99
C PRO A 169 -7.42 11.21 41.45
N GLN A 170 -6.84 10.06 41.78
CA GLN A 170 -6.27 9.79 43.10
C GLN A 170 -4.95 10.54 43.37
N LEU A 171 -4.32 11.06 42.32
CA LEU A 171 -3.10 11.85 42.41
C LEU A 171 -3.46 13.32 42.59
N SER A 172 -2.99 13.93 43.68
CA SER A 172 -3.31 15.30 44.05
C SER A 172 -2.06 16.10 44.37
N VAL A 173 -2.15 17.39 44.04
CA VAL A 173 -1.10 18.39 44.26
C VAL A 173 -1.56 19.27 45.40
N ASN A 174 -0.66 19.70 46.27
CA ASN A 174 -0.98 20.63 47.34
C ASN A 174 -1.38 22.00 46.75
N PRO A 175 -2.65 22.42 46.82
CA PRO A 175 -3.11 23.66 46.20
C PRO A 175 -2.56 24.91 46.91
N ARG A 176 -2.07 24.76 48.15
CA ARG A 176 -1.48 25.87 48.93
C ARG A 176 -0.03 26.14 48.54
N PHE A 177 0.56 25.31 47.67
CA PHE A 177 1.94 25.44 47.24
C PHE A 177 2.00 25.80 45.75
N GLY A 178 1.99 27.11 45.45
CA GLY A 178 1.89 27.62 44.08
C GLY A 178 3.01 27.19 43.12
N ASN A 179 4.18 26.78 43.64
CA ASN A 179 5.32 26.35 42.83
C ASN A 179 5.47 24.82 42.72
N ALA A 180 4.46 24.04 43.12
CA ALA A 180 4.52 22.57 43.17
C ALA A 180 5.03 21.93 41.87
N ALA A 181 4.58 22.42 40.71
CA ALA A 181 4.97 21.86 39.41
C ALA A 181 6.46 22.01 39.10
N SER A 182 7.04 23.16 39.42
CA SER A 182 8.47 23.44 39.18
C SER A 182 9.34 22.56 40.07
N TYR A 183 9.02 22.49 41.36
CA TYR A 183 9.72 21.64 42.32
C TYR A 183 9.57 20.15 41.98
N PHE A 184 8.40 19.72 41.52
CA PHE A 184 8.21 18.35 41.05
C PHE A 184 9.06 18.07 39.81
N SER A 185 9.14 19.00 38.86
CA SER A 185 10.00 18.84 37.68
C SER A 185 11.47 18.71 38.04
N GLU A 186 11.95 19.50 39.01
CA GLU A 186 13.32 19.43 39.52
C GLU A 186 13.58 18.09 40.24
N TYR A 187 12.67 17.68 41.11
CA TYR A 187 12.69 16.36 41.75
C TYR A 187 12.77 15.23 40.73
N ALA A 188 11.91 15.25 39.71
CA ALA A 188 11.90 14.26 38.66
C ALA A 188 13.25 14.26 37.93
N SER A 189 13.79 15.44 37.58
CA SER A 189 15.10 15.55 36.91
C SER A 189 16.23 14.95 37.75
N ASN A 190 16.22 15.15 39.07
CA ASN A 190 17.19 14.54 39.99
C ASN A 190 17.04 13.01 40.04
N LYS A 191 15.80 12.50 40.03
CA LYS A 191 15.54 11.06 39.91
C LYS A 191 16.00 10.49 38.56
N TYR A 192 15.85 11.25 37.48
CA TYR A 192 16.30 10.84 36.15
C TYR A 192 17.82 10.81 36.06
N ALA A 193 18.49 11.86 36.55
CA ALA A 193 19.95 11.92 36.60
C ALA A 193 20.54 10.78 37.46
N SER A 194 20.01 10.55 38.65
CA SER A 194 20.48 9.46 39.53
C SER A 194 20.12 8.06 39.04
N ALA A 195 19.13 7.94 38.15
CA ALA A 195 18.79 6.67 37.52
C ALA A 195 19.60 6.40 36.23
N LEU A 196 20.16 7.42 35.59
CA LEU A 196 20.75 7.33 34.25
C LEU A 196 21.77 6.18 34.11
N ASP A 197 22.67 6.05 35.08
CA ASP A 197 23.75 5.05 35.06
C ASP A 197 23.26 3.60 35.21
N ARG A 198 22.05 3.41 35.76
CA ARG A 198 21.44 2.09 35.99
C ARG A 198 20.24 1.80 35.08
N LEU A 199 19.81 2.77 34.27
CA LEU A 199 18.62 2.63 33.44
C LEU A 199 18.91 1.71 32.26
N LYS A 200 18.18 0.58 32.21
CA LYS A 200 18.16 -0.27 31.02
C LYS A 200 17.42 0.46 29.90
N THR A 201 18.05 0.50 28.73
CA THR A 201 17.39 0.96 27.50
C THR A 201 16.81 -0.24 26.78
N GLU A 202 15.49 -0.26 26.64
CA GLU A 202 14.77 -1.23 25.83
C GLU A 202 14.45 -0.63 24.47
N VAL A 203 14.69 -1.39 23.40
CA VAL A 203 14.37 -0.97 22.03
C VAL A 203 13.13 -1.72 21.59
N ILE A 204 12.10 -0.97 21.18
CA ILE A 204 10.87 -1.52 20.62
C ILE A 204 10.75 -1.04 19.17
N TYR A 205 10.46 -1.95 18.24
CA TYR A 205 10.25 -1.60 16.84
C TYR A 205 8.75 -1.38 16.57
N ASP A 206 8.39 -0.21 16.06
CA ASP A 206 6.99 0.18 15.73
C ASP A 206 6.60 -0.20 14.29
N TYR A 207 7.22 -1.24 13.74
CA TYR A 207 6.99 -1.69 12.36
C TYR A 207 7.25 -3.19 12.23
N HIS A 208 6.60 -3.82 11.26
CA HIS A 208 6.83 -5.23 10.90
C HIS A 208 7.77 -5.36 9.70
N GLY A 209 8.15 -6.58 9.35
CA GLY A 209 8.96 -6.89 8.18
C GLY A 209 10.45 -7.02 8.49
N TRP A 210 11.28 -7.13 7.45
CA TRP A 210 12.69 -7.46 7.61
C TRP A 210 13.51 -6.33 8.25
N ALA A 211 14.25 -6.67 9.29
CA ALA A 211 15.21 -5.78 9.95
C ALA A 211 16.50 -6.51 10.31
N LYS A 212 17.62 -5.78 10.23
CA LYS A 212 18.91 -6.26 10.72
C LYS A 212 19.03 -5.96 12.20
N ILE A 213 19.09 -6.99 13.03
CA ILE A 213 19.25 -6.88 14.49
C ILE A 213 20.56 -7.56 14.87
N GLY A 214 21.56 -6.74 15.19
CA GLY A 214 22.94 -7.22 15.36
C GLY A 214 23.47 -7.84 14.06
N ALA A 215 23.88 -9.11 14.13
CA ALA A 215 24.40 -9.85 12.98
C ALA A 215 23.33 -10.63 12.20
N LYS A 216 22.08 -10.70 12.72
CA LYS A 216 21.01 -11.50 12.13
C LYS A 216 20.00 -10.63 11.41
N MET A 217 19.46 -11.14 10.30
CA MET A 217 18.23 -10.63 9.73
C MET A 217 17.07 -11.31 10.44
N VAL A 218 16.07 -10.53 10.84
CA VAL A 218 14.89 -10.99 11.59
C VAL A 218 13.65 -10.38 10.96
N TYR A 219 12.57 -11.14 10.88
CA TYR A 219 11.26 -10.63 10.48
C TYR A 219 10.50 -10.11 11.69
N LEU A 220 10.40 -8.78 11.81
CA LEU A 220 9.72 -8.14 12.93
C LEU A 220 8.20 -8.37 12.86
N SER A 221 7.62 -8.79 13.98
CA SER A 221 6.17 -8.95 14.14
C SER A 221 5.78 -8.99 15.61
N LYS A 222 4.48 -8.90 15.89
CA LYS A 222 3.87 -8.92 17.23
C LYS A 222 4.23 -10.15 18.06
N SER A 223 4.70 -11.24 17.45
CA SER A 223 5.15 -12.42 18.20
C SER A 223 6.47 -12.18 18.94
N LEU A 224 7.20 -11.11 18.60
CA LEU A 224 8.42 -10.67 19.28
C LEU A 224 8.08 -9.63 20.34
N SER A 225 8.56 -9.83 21.57
CA SER A 225 8.30 -8.92 22.71
C SER A 225 8.84 -7.49 22.48
N TYR A 226 9.84 -7.35 21.62
CA TYR A 226 10.45 -6.07 21.24
C TYR A 226 9.86 -5.47 19.95
N CYS A 227 8.68 -5.91 19.53
CA CYS A 227 7.98 -5.38 18.36
C CYS A 227 6.53 -5.04 18.70
N ASN A 228 6.12 -3.81 18.39
CA ASN A 228 4.80 -3.26 18.67
C ASN A 228 3.91 -3.16 17.41
N ALA A 229 4.28 -3.88 16.34
CA ALA A 229 3.47 -3.95 15.14
C ALA A 229 2.20 -4.79 15.36
N GLU A 230 1.16 -4.57 14.55
CA GLU A 230 -0.09 -5.34 14.67
C GLU A 230 0.00 -6.74 14.04
N CYS A 231 0.86 -6.91 13.03
CA CYS A 231 1.08 -8.18 12.33
C CYS A 231 1.59 -9.25 13.30
N TYR A 232 0.87 -10.36 13.43
CA TYR A 232 1.27 -11.49 14.28
C TYR A 232 1.68 -12.69 13.42
N LEU A 233 2.89 -13.22 13.65
CA LEU A 233 3.34 -14.48 13.07
C LEU A 233 3.23 -15.61 14.11
N PRO A 234 2.40 -16.64 13.87
CA PRO A 234 2.36 -17.81 14.75
C PRO A 234 3.70 -18.55 14.76
N GLN A 235 4.05 -19.13 15.91
CA GLN A 235 5.20 -20.01 16.04
C GLN A 235 4.80 -21.44 15.69
N ILE A 236 5.46 -22.02 14.69
CA ILE A 236 5.19 -23.38 14.23
C ILE A 236 6.22 -24.34 14.82
N SER A 237 5.73 -25.43 15.39
CA SER A 237 6.59 -26.46 15.97
C SER A 237 7.20 -27.35 14.89
N ARG A 238 8.42 -27.86 15.14
CA ARG A 238 9.18 -28.65 14.15
C ARG A 238 8.46 -29.91 13.67
N ASP A 239 7.70 -30.55 14.56
CA ASP A 239 6.90 -31.75 14.26
C ASP A 239 5.76 -31.50 13.26
N LYS A 240 5.34 -30.23 13.09
CA LYS A 240 4.24 -29.86 12.18
C LYS A 240 4.71 -29.32 10.83
N MET A 241 6.02 -29.13 10.63
CA MET A 241 6.56 -28.45 9.44
C MET A 241 6.11 -29.10 8.14
N SER A 242 6.26 -30.42 8.04
CA SER A 242 5.85 -31.18 6.84
C SER A 242 4.35 -31.03 6.56
N GLN A 243 3.51 -31.21 7.59
CA GLN A 243 2.06 -31.08 7.44
C GLN A 243 1.63 -29.66 7.04
N VAL A 244 2.22 -28.64 7.64
CA VAL A 244 1.94 -27.23 7.33
C VAL A 244 2.33 -26.91 5.89
N TYR A 245 3.51 -27.38 5.43
CA TYR A 245 3.92 -27.23 4.05
C TYR A 245 2.91 -27.86 3.09
N VAL A 246 2.59 -29.14 3.28
CA VAL A 246 1.64 -29.89 2.43
C VAL A 246 0.28 -29.20 2.40
N THR A 247 -0.21 -28.75 3.55
CA THR A 247 -1.48 -28.04 3.66
C THR A 247 -1.45 -26.72 2.89
N GLY A 248 -0.39 -25.92 3.01
CA GLY A 248 -0.30 -24.67 2.26
C GLY A 248 -0.12 -24.87 0.76
N GLN A 249 0.64 -25.90 0.35
CA GLN A 249 0.80 -26.26 -1.06
C GLN A 249 -0.52 -26.69 -1.70
N SER A 250 -1.42 -27.32 -0.94
CA SER A 250 -2.77 -27.68 -1.42
C SER A 250 -3.66 -26.47 -1.74
N PHE A 251 -3.21 -25.24 -1.47
CA PHE A 251 -3.86 -24.05 -2.03
C PHE A 251 -3.88 -24.08 -3.58
N LEU A 252 -2.92 -24.76 -4.22
CA LEU A 252 -2.91 -24.95 -5.68
C LEU A 252 -4.14 -25.73 -6.18
N ASP A 253 -4.80 -26.53 -5.33
CA ASP A 253 -6.03 -27.24 -5.68
C ASP A 253 -7.23 -26.30 -5.91
N VAL A 254 -7.10 -25.01 -5.56
CA VAL A 254 -8.06 -23.97 -5.94
C VAL A 254 -8.10 -23.79 -7.46
N GLY A 255 -7.03 -24.12 -8.19
CA GLY A 255 -7.06 -24.20 -9.65
C GLY A 255 -8.08 -25.23 -10.12
N LYS A 256 -8.96 -24.86 -11.05
CA LYS A 256 -9.94 -25.82 -11.57
C LYS A 256 -9.22 -26.89 -12.39
N LYS A 257 -9.46 -28.16 -12.05
CA LYS A 257 -8.91 -29.31 -12.77
C LYS A 257 -9.35 -29.29 -14.24
N VAL A 258 -8.38 -29.26 -15.14
CA VAL A 258 -8.58 -29.36 -16.59
C VAL A 258 -8.22 -30.77 -17.02
N TYR A 259 -9.08 -31.40 -17.82
CA TYR A 259 -8.86 -32.75 -18.31
C TYR A 259 -8.63 -32.74 -19.83
N GLN A 260 -7.57 -33.41 -20.28
CA GLN A 260 -7.32 -33.70 -21.68
C GLN A 260 -7.21 -35.23 -21.85
N ASN A 261 -7.98 -35.79 -22.78
CA ASN A 261 -8.02 -37.24 -23.05
C ASN A 261 -8.23 -38.11 -21.80
N GLY A 262 -9.04 -37.64 -20.85
CA GLY A 262 -9.35 -38.36 -19.61
C GLY A 262 -8.29 -38.25 -18.50
N GLN A 263 -7.17 -37.57 -18.74
CA GLN A 263 -6.13 -37.30 -17.74
C GLN A 263 -6.11 -35.82 -17.34
N ILE A 264 -5.62 -35.52 -16.13
CA ILE A 264 -5.49 -34.13 -15.68
C ILE A 264 -4.33 -33.47 -16.45
N ASP A 265 -4.66 -32.42 -17.18
CA ASP A 265 -3.67 -31.52 -17.74
C ASP A 265 -3.18 -30.60 -16.63
N SER A 266 -2.02 -30.96 -16.08
CA SER A 266 -1.42 -30.23 -14.96
C SER A 266 -1.01 -28.81 -15.35
N ILE A 267 -0.57 -28.60 -16.59
CA ILE A 267 -0.15 -27.27 -17.05
C ILE A 267 -1.38 -26.35 -17.13
N ALA A 268 -2.45 -26.79 -17.78
CA ALA A 268 -3.68 -26.01 -17.89
C ALA A 268 -4.35 -25.78 -16.54
N THR A 269 -4.30 -26.77 -15.63
CA THR A 269 -4.85 -26.65 -14.27
C THR A 269 -4.10 -25.61 -13.43
N LEU A 270 -2.77 -25.57 -13.55
CA LEU A 270 -1.92 -24.67 -12.77
C LEU A 270 -1.78 -23.26 -13.35
N LYS A 271 -2.10 -23.09 -14.64
CA LYS A 271 -1.88 -21.86 -15.42
C LYS A 271 -2.30 -20.57 -14.73
N GLN A 272 -3.45 -20.55 -14.06
CA GLN A 272 -3.92 -19.35 -13.36
C GLN A 272 -3.51 -19.32 -11.88
N ILE A 273 -3.52 -20.46 -11.19
CA ILE A 273 -3.33 -20.50 -9.73
C ILE A 273 -1.86 -20.42 -9.31
N LEU A 274 -0.95 -21.04 -10.08
CA LEU A 274 0.48 -21.09 -9.77
C LEU A 274 1.13 -19.69 -9.72
N PRO A 275 1.00 -18.81 -10.72
CA PRO A 275 1.60 -17.47 -10.64
C PRO A 275 1.06 -16.67 -9.45
N ILE A 276 -0.24 -16.81 -9.12
CA ILE A 276 -0.86 -16.17 -7.95
C ILE A 276 -0.22 -16.69 -6.65
N PHE A 277 -0.06 -18.01 -6.54
CA PHE A 277 0.54 -18.66 -5.39
C PHE A 277 2.01 -18.27 -5.19
N LEU A 278 2.83 -18.33 -6.24
CA LEU A 278 4.23 -17.92 -6.18
C LEU A 278 4.38 -16.44 -5.85
N TYR A 279 3.54 -15.59 -6.43
CA TYR A 279 3.61 -14.16 -6.19
C TYR A 279 3.16 -13.76 -4.77
N ALA A 280 2.38 -14.61 -4.08
CA ALA A 280 2.09 -14.40 -2.65
C ALA A 280 3.36 -14.51 -1.79
N HIS A 281 4.32 -15.36 -2.18
CA HIS A 281 5.62 -15.47 -1.53
C HIS A 281 6.53 -14.27 -1.83
N ALA A 282 6.29 -13.58 -2.95
CA ALA A 282 7.09 -12.44 -3.40
C ALA A 282 7.09 -11.30 -2.37
N GLY A 283 5.96 -11.05 -1.70
CA GLY A 283 5.85 -10.02 -0.65
C GLY A 283 6.88 -10.22 0.47
N TYR A 284 6.93 -11.42 1.03
CA TYR A 284 7.84 -11.78 2.12
C TYR A 284 9.29 -11.96 1.68
N THR A 285 9.54 -12.19 0.38
CA THR A 285 10.88 -12.41 -0.17
C THR A 285 11.50 -11.15 -0.77
N ALA A 286 10.73 -10.07 -0.93
CA ALA A 286 11.15 -8.86 -1.64
C ALA A 286 12.48 -8.27 -1.12
N LYS A 287 12.70 -8.29 0.20
CA LYS A 287 13.96 -7.82 0.78
C LYS A 287 15.17 -8.68 0.39
N LEU A 288 14.99 -10.00 0.27
CA LEU A 288 16.05 -10.91 -0.13
C LEU A 288 16.42 -10.69 -1.60
N PHE A 289 15.42 -10.56 -2.48
CA PHE A 289 15.66 -10.18 -3.87
C PHE A 289 16.43 -8.86 -3.99
N LYS A 290 16.05 -7.87 -3.17
CA LYS A 290 16.73 -6.58 -3.12
C LYS A 290 18.18 -6.68 -2.66
N ASP A 291 18.44 -7.42 -1.60
CA ASP A 291 19.78 -7.61 -1.07
C ASP A 291 20.67 -8.44 -2.01
N ALA A 292 20.08 -9.29 -2.85
CA ALA A 292 20.76 -10.05 -3.89
C ALA A 292 20.96 -9.25 -5.20
N GLY A 293 20.48 -8.01 -5.29
CA GLY A 293 20.55 -7.20 -6.51
C GLY A 293 19.67 -7.69 -7.66
N CYS A 294 18.65 -8.51 -7.36
CA CYS A 294 17.70 -9.06 -8.33
C CYS A 294 16.27 -8.57 -8.01
N ASP A 295 16.06 -7.26 -7.96
CA ASP A 295 14.82 -6.65 -7.49
C ASP A 295 13.53 -7.20 -8.15
N LEU A 296 12.46 -7.33 -7.36
CA LEU A 296 11.12 -7.62 -7.87
C LEU A 296 10.51 -6.37 -8.53
N GLN A 297 10.76 -6.22 -9.84
CA GLN A 297 10.40 -5.03 -10.63
C GLN A 297 9.13 -5.19 -11.47
N PHE A 298 8.14 -5.91 -10.95
CA PHE A 298 6.86 -6.07 -11.63
C PHE A 298 5.69 -6.20 -10.64
N VAL A 299 4.49 -5.94 -11.17
CA VAL A 299 3.21 -6.11 -10.48
C VAL A 299 2.51 -7.35 -11.04
N LEU A 300 1.71 -8.06 -10.24
CA LEU A 300 0.82 -9.10 -10.75
C LEU A 300 -0.56 -8.50 -11.06
N ALA A 301 -1.02 -8.61 -12.30
CA ALA A 301 -2.35 -8.19 -12.72
C ALA A 301 -3.26 -9.41 -12.93
N ILE A 302 -4.31 -9.53 -12.12
CA ILE A 302 -5.33 -10.58 -12.26
C ILE A 302 -6.53 -9.98 -13.00
N ILE A 303 -6.67 -10.33 -14.27
CA ILE A 303 -7.66 -9.72 -15.17
C ILE A 303 -8.76 -10.73 -15.46
N GLY A 304 -10.01 -10.35 -15.19
CA GLY A 304 -11.15 -11.22 -15.47
C GLY A 304 -12.48 -10.54 -15.27
N LYS A 305 -13.49 -11.00 -16.01
CA LYS A 305 -14.87 -10.50 -15.89
C LYS A 305 -15.41 -10.66 -14.47
N THR A 306 -16.45 -9.90 -14.12
CA THR A 306 -17.21 -10.10 -12.88
C THR A 306 -17.59 -11.57 -12.70
N GLY A 307 -17.48 -12.09 -11.48
CA GLY A 307 -17.80 -13.50 -11.17
C GLY A 307 -16.68 -14.52 -11.43
N SER A 308 -15.49 -14.09 -11.84
CA SER A 308 -14.30 -14.93 -12.01
C SER A 308 -13.52 -15.25 -10.72
N PHE A 309 -14.05 -14.89 -9.55
CA PHE A 309 -13.39 -15.01 -8.24
C PHE A 309 -12.06 -14.24 -8.06
N LYS A 310 -11.66 -13.35 -9.00
CA LYS A 310 -10.41 -12.54 -8.92
C LYS A 310 -10.17 -11.85 -7.56
N THR A 311 -11.19 -11.16 -7.04
CA THR A 311 -11.11 -10.46 -5.75
C THR A 311 -11.14 -11.45 -4.58
N SER A 312 -11.96 -12.51 -4.69
CA SER A 312 -12.13 -13.52 -3.64
C SER A 312 -10.83 -14.29 -3.38
N ILE A 313 -10.13 -14.72 -4.43
CA ILE A 313 -8.86 -15.41 -4.28
C ILE A 313 -7.77 -14.48 -3.75
N SER A 314 -7.73 -13.24 -4.26
CA SER A 314 -6.76 -12.23 -3.82
C SER A 314 -6.86 -11.95 -2.33
N LYS A 315 -8.08 -11.82 -1.78
CA LYS A 315 -8.33 -11.65 -0.33
C LYS A 315 -7.74 -12.78 0.48
N VAL A 316 -7.99 -14.02 0.05
CA VAL A 316 -7.61 -15.21 0.82
C VAL A 316 -6.09 -15.35 0.93
N ILE A 317 -5.37 -15.22 -0.18
CA ILE A 317 -3.94 -15.50 -0.22
C ILE A 317 -3.05 -14.28 0.09
N PHE A 318 -3.45 -13.06 -0.29
CA PHE A 318 -2.59 -11.88 -0.14
C PHE A 318 -2.88 -11.08 1.14
N GLU A 319 -4.06 -11.21 1.78
CA GLU A 319 -4.37 -10.53 3.05
C GLU A 319 -4.06 -11.37 4.30
N THR A 320 -3.22 -12.42 4.20
CA THR A 320 -2.97 -13.37 5.29
C THR A 320 -2.53 -12.70 6.60
N PHE A 321 -1.66 -11.69 6.53
CA PHE A 321 -1.19 -10.93 7.69
C PHE A 321 -1.54 -9.42 7.64
N ASN A 322 -2.25 -8.97 6.61
CA ASN A 322 -2.65 -7.57 6.48
C ASN A 322 -3.72 -7.24 7.51
N THR A 323 -3.45 -6.24 8.36
CA THR A 323 -4.42 -5.75 9.36
C THR A 323 -5.32 -4.66 8.81
N LYS A 324 -4.92 -4.03 7.69
CA LYS A 324 -5.70 -3.02 6.97
C LYS A 324 -6.46 -3.67 5.81
N PRO A 325 -7.71 -3.23 5.54
CA PRO A 325 -8.46 -3.72 4.40
C PRO A 325 -7.77 -3.33 3.09
N MET A 326 -7.91 -4.16 2.05
CA MET A 326 -7.55 -3.77 0.68
C MET A 326 -8.12 -2.41 0.29
N LEU A 327 -7.38 -1.70 -0.55
CA LEU A 327 -7.82 -0.46 -1.17
C LEU A 327 -8.25 -0.72 -2.62
N ASN A 328 -9.05 0.21 -3.14
CA ASN A 328 -9.38 0.29 -4.56
C ASN A 328 -8.77 1.54 -5.19
N PHE A 329 -8.83 1.65 -6.52
CA PHE A 329 -8.28 2.80 -7.25
C PHE A 329 -9.05 4.12 -7.06
N GLN A 330 -10.25 4.07 -6.46
CA GLN A 330 -10.99 5.27 -6.07
C GLN A 330 -10.38 5.95 -4.84
N SER A 331 -9.53 5.24 -4.08
CA SER A 331 -8.83 5.81 -2.94
C SER A 331 -7.91 6.97 -3.33
N THR A 332 -7.68 7.90 -2.40
CA THR A 332 -6.77 9.02 -2.66
C THR A 332 -5.33 8.53 -2.83
N PRO A 333 -4.48 9.22 -3.61
CA PRO A 333 -3.07 8.86 -3.74
C PRO A 333 -2.36 8.73 -2.38
N ARG A 334 -2.71 9.60 -1.42
CA ARG A 334 -2.16 9.56 -0.06
C ARG A 334 -2.56 8.30 0.70
N ALA A 335 -3.79 7.82 0.54
CA ALA A 335 -4.26 6.59 1.16
C ALA A 335 -3.52 5.37 0.59
N ILE A 336 -3.34 5.31 -0.74
CA ILE A 336 -2.58 4.24 -1.41
C ILE A 336 -1.13 4.23 -0.91
N GLU A 337 -0.49 5.39 -0.75
CA GLU A 337 0.87 5.49 -0.20
C GLU A 337 0.95 4.98 1.25
N LEU A 338 0.02 5.40 2.13
CA LEU A 338 -0.02 4.93 3.52
C LEU A 338 -0.29 3.44 3.64
N TYR A 339 -1.07 2.88 2.71
CA TYR A 339 -1.33 1.46 2.65
C TYR A 339 -0.10 0.69 2.15
N ARG A 340 0.60 1.20 1.14
CA ARG A 340 1.89 0.65 0.70
C ARG A 340 2.91 0.60 1.83
N ASP A 341 3.03 1.67 2.62
CA ASP A 341 3.93 1.69 3.79
C ASP A 341 3.52 0.65 4.86
N ALA A 342 2.22 0.35 4.95
CA ALA A 342 1.68 -0.65 5.86
C ALA A 342 1.74 -2.08 5.33
N CYS A 343 2.01 -2.30 4.04
CA CYS A 343 2.21 -3.61 3.42
C CYS A 343 3.68 -3.88 3.12
N ARG A 344 4.58 -3.31 3.91
CA ARG A 344 6.02 -3.41 3.70
C ARG A 344 6.51 -4.82 3.97
N ASP A 345 7.29 -5.37 3.04
CA ASP A 345 7.71 -6.79 3.09
C ASP A 345 6.50 -7.75 3.10
N MET A 346 5.36 -7.30 2.57
CA MET A 346 4.12 -8.05 2.33
C MET A 346 3.58 -7.75 0.93
N THR A 347 2.41 -8.30 0.60
CA THR A 347 1.72 -8.02 -0.65
C THR A 347 0.62 -6.99 -0.46
N LEU A 348 0.71 -5.90 -1.21
CA LEU A 348 -0.33 -4.88 -1.33
C LEU A 348 -1.35 -5.28 -2.41
N ILE A 349 -2.63 -5.07 -2.13
CA ILE A 349 -3.72 -5.36 -3.06
C ILE A 349 -4.44 -4.07 -3.43
N LEU A 350 -4.54 -3.79 -4.74
CA LEU A 350 -5.41 -2.74 -5.26
C LEU A 350 -6.52 -3.39 -6.09
N ASP A 351 -7.73 -3.34 -5.56
CA ASP A 351 -8.88 -4.00 -6.15
C ASP A 351 -9.60 -3.08 -7.16
N ASP A 352 -10.18 -3.73 -8.16
CA ASP A 352 -11.23 -3.23 -9.03
C ASP A 352 -10.86 -1.99 -9.86
N ILE A 353 -10.03 -2.20 -10.88
CA ILE A 353 -10.01 -1.30 -12.03
C ILE A 353 -11.18 -1.64 -12.95
N PHE A 354 -12.29 -0.93 -12.74
CA PHE A 354 -13.51 -1.11 -13.52
C PHE A 354 -13.43 -0.52 -14.94
N SER A 355 -12.81 0.66 -15.08
CA SER A 355 -12.76 1.39 -16.36
C SER A 355 -11.39 1.94 -16.69
N CYS A 356 -10.81 1.44 -17.78
CA CYS A 356 -9.57 1.98 -18.36
C CYS A 356 -9.78 3.34 -19.05
N ARG A 357 -11.01 3.87 -19.07
CA ARG A 357 -11.32 5.21 -19.61
C ARG A 357 -11.19 6.31 -18.56
N ASP A 358 -11.16 5.96 -17.28
CA ASP A 358 -10.97 6.94 -16.22
C ASP A 358 -9.49 7.35 -16.15
N LYS A 359 -9.21 8.59 -16.58
CA LYS A 359 -7.86 9.15 -16.60
C LYS A 359 -7.22 9.21 -15.22
N GLU A 360 -8.01 9.46 -14.16
CA GLU A 360 -7.46 9.55 -12.81
C GLU A 360 -7.03 8.17 -12.30
N THR A 361 -7.89 7.17 -12.47
CA THR A 361 -7.57 5.76 -12.15
C THR A 361 -6.36 5.26 -12.93
N MET A 362 -6.29 5.54 -14.24
CA MET A 362 -5.14 5.13 -15.06
C MET A 362 -3.86 5.88 -14.67
N ALA A 363 -3.94 7.15 -14.28
CA ALA A 363 -2.78 7.87 -13.74
C ALA A 363 -2.30 7.27 -12.41
N LYS A 364 -3.21 6.87 -11.52
CA LYS A 364 -2.86 6.15 -10.28
C LYS A 364 -2.23 4.79 -10.59
N PHE A 365 -2.78 4.05 -11.54
CA PHE A 365 -2.24 2.78 -12.02
C PHE A 365 -0.81 2.92 -12.55
N GLU A 366 -0.56 3.86 -13.46
CA GLU A 366 0.78 4.15 -13.99
C GLU A 366 1.77 4.55 -12.89
N ASN A 367 1.31 5.34 -11.91
CA ASN A 367 2.14 5.69 -10.76
C ASN A 367 2.51 4.46 -9.92
N VAL A 368 1.56 3.54 -9.69
CA VAL A 368 1.82 2.29 -8.96
C VAL A 368 2.78 1.40 -9.74
N LEU A 369 2.57 1.22 -11.05
CA LEU A 369 3.46 0.45 -11.91
C LEU A 369 4.89 0.99 -11.88
N ARG A 370 5.09 2.32 -11.92
CA ARG A 370 6.43 2.90 -11.84
C ARG A 370 7.04 2.78 -10.44
N CYS A 371 6.23 2.86 -9.38
CA CYS A 371 6.74 2.68 -8.02
C CYS A 371 7.33 1.28 -7.81
N PHE A 372 6.59 0.23 -8.19
CA PHE A 372 7.05 -1.16 -8.04
C PHE A 372 7.99 -1.60 -9.18
N GLY A 373 7.77 -1.10 -10.39
CA GLY A 373 8.59 -1.44 -11.55
C GLY A 373 9.96 -0.79 -11.54
N ASP A 374 10.06 0.49 -11.19
CA ASP A 374 11.30 1.26 -11.27
C ASP A 374 11.96 1.49 -9.89
N ASN A 375 11.41 0.93 -8.81
CA ASN A 375 11.85 1.11 -7.41
C ASN A 375 12.05 2.59 -7.02
N ILE A 376 11.21 3.48 -7.58
CA ILE A 376 11.33 4.92 -7.33
C ILE A 376 10.86 5.24 -5.91
N ALA A 377 11.82 5.48 -5.03
CA ALA A 377 11.56 6.03 -3.71
C ALA A 377 11.05 7.46 -3.84
N LYS A 378 9.83 7.73 -3.36
CA LYS A 378 9.32 9.11 -3.29
C LYS A 378 9.86 9.78 -2.03
N ALA A 379 10.46 10.94 -2.21
CA ALA A 379 10.85 11.86 -1.14
C ALA A 379 9.64 12.70 -0.71
N LYS A 380 9.30 12.72 0.57
CA LYS A 380 8.35 13.69 1.15
C LYS A 380 9.09 14.71 1.97
N SER A 381 8.85 15.98 1.73
CA SER A 381 9.14 17.02 2.72
C SER A 381 8.06 16.97 3.81
N ASP A 382 8.42 16.63 5.03
CA ASP A 382 7.54 16.87 6.17
C ASP A 382 7.58 18.36 6.53
N ILE A 383 6.46 19.05 6.33
CA ILE A 383 6.28 20.49 6.60
C ILE A 383 6.56 20.83 8.07
N THR A 384 6.38 19.86 8.97
CA THR A 384 6.55 20.05 10.41
C THR A 384 8.00 19.86 10.87
N THR A 385 8.79 19.04 10.17
CA THR A 385 10.16 18.70 10.59
C THR A 385 11.25 19.18 9.62
N ASN A 386 10.88 19.78 8.48
CA ASN A 386 11.81 20.16 7.39
C ASN A 386 12.74 19.02 6.95
N LYS A 387 12.31 17.76 7.15
CA LYS A 387 13.07 16.58 6.75
C LYS A 387 12.46 15.97 5.50
N ILE A 388 13.33 15.54 4.59
CA ILE A 388 12.95 14.74 3.43
C ILE A 388 12.94 13.26 3.87
N GLU A 389 11.76 12.68 4.05
CA GLU A 389 11.61 11.24 4.26
C GLU A 389 11.51 10.55 2.89
N GLN A 390 12.49 9.69 2.57
CA GLN A 390 12.43 8.84 1.38
C GLN A 390 11.74 7.52 1.72
N PHE A 391 10.66 7.23 1.00
CA PHE A 391 9.90 5.99 1.15
C PHE A 391 10.41 4.95 0.16
N ASP A 392 11.11 3.95 0.69
CA ASP A 392 11.58 2.80 -0.09
C ASP A 392 10.40 1.88 -0.45
N VAL A 393 10.30 1.47 -1.72
CA VAL A 393 9.27 0.53 -2.17
C VAL A 393 9.76 -0.88 -1.87
N ARG A 394 9.16 -1.54 -0.88
CA ARG A 394 9.50 -2.92 -0.47
C ARG A 394 8.24 -3.74 -0.23
N GLY A 395 8.17 -4.89 -0.89
CA GLY A 395 7.01 -5.79 -0.91
C GLY A 395 6.59 -6.09 -2.34
N ALA A 396 5.43 -6.70 -2.50
CA ALA A 396 4.84 -7.01 -3.79
C ALA A 396 3.51 -6.26 -3.97
N CYS A 397 3.07 -6.13 -5.23
CA CYS A 397 1.78 -5.50 -5.56
C CYS A 397 0.96 -6.41 -6.45
N VAL A 398 -0.32 -6.56 -6.11
CA VAL A 398 -1.34 -7.26 -6.90
C VAL A 398 -2.44 -6.28 -7.25
N ILE A 399 -2.86 -6.33 -8.50
CA ILE A 399 -3.95 -5.51 -9.03
C ILE A 399 -5.01 -6.45 -9.60
N THR A 400 -6.28 -6.15 -9.34
CA THR A 400 -7.40 -6.82 -10.01
C THR A 400 -8.07 -5.87 -11.00
N ALA A 401 -8.49 -6.40 -12.14
CA ALA A 401 -9.19 -5.62 -13.15
C ALA A 401 -10.22 -6.43 -13.91
N GLU A 402 -11.20 -5.74 -14.47
CA GLU A 402 -12.23 -6.35 -15.32
C GLU A 402 -11.79 -6.44 -16.79
N ASN A 403 -10.97 -5.48 -17.21
CA ASN A 403 -10.55 -5.28 -18.59
C ASN A 403 -9.03 -5.12 -18.66
N GLU A 404 -8.48 -5.29 -19.86
CA GLU A 404 -7.05 -5.09 -20.13
C GLU A 404 -6.55 -3.73 -19.66
N LEU A 405 -5.49 -3.75 -18.86
CA LEU A 405 -4.88 -2.60 -18.21
C LEU A 405 -3.75 -2.10 -19.09
N ALA A 406 -3.77 -0.83 -19.51
CA ALA A 406 -2.77 -0.22 -20.40
C ALA A 406 -2.67 -0.81 -21.84
N ARG A 407 -2.31 0.07 -22.78
CA ARG A 407 -2.08 -0.28 -24.20
C ARG A 407 -0.68 0.09 -24.67
N GLN A 408 0.25 0.35 -23.77
CA GLN A 408 1.61 0.74 -24.13
C GLN A 408 2.59 -0.30 -23.63
N GLN A 409 3.42 -0.78 -24.54
CA GLN A 409 4.41 -1.82 -24.29
C GLN A 409 5.27 -1.54 -23.04
N SER A 410 5.73 -0.30 -22.83
CA SER A 410 6.55 0.03 -21.66
C SER A 410 5.83 -0.19 -20.32
N SER A 411 4.52 0.04 -20.27
CA SER A 411 3.71 -0.20 -19.08
C SER A 411 3.41 -1.69 -18.92
N MET A 412 3.11 -2.39 -20.03
CA MET A 412 2.86 -3.84 -20.03
C MET A 412 4.04 -4.63 -19.46
N LEU A 413 5.27 -4.25 -19.80
CA LEU A 413 6.47 -4.93 -19.30
C LEU A 413 6.70 -4.78 -17.78
N ARG A 414 5.95 -3.91 -17.10
CA ARG A 414 6.01 -3.69 -15.63
C ARG A 414 4.98 -4.50 -14.86
N TYR A 415 4.16 -5.31 -15.53
CA TYR A 415 3.29 -6.26 -14.85
C TYR A 415 3.22 -7.59 -15.59
N ILE A 416 2.87 -8.65 -14.87
CA ILE A 416 2.55 -9.95 -15.42
C ILE A 416 1.06 -10.15 -15.30
N THR A 417 0.40 -10.37 -16.43
CA THR A 417 -1.02 -10.63 -16.51
C THR A 417 -1.32 -12.11 -16.33
N VAL A 418 -2.32 -12.38 -15.49
CA VAL A 418 -2.97 -13.68 -15.35
C VAL A 418 -4.44 -13.48 -15.69
N HIS A 419 -4.85 -13.98 -16.85
CA HIS A 419 -6.25 -13.93 -17.27
C HIS A 419 -7.05 -15.03 -16.56
N VAL A 420 -8.17 -14.63 -15.97
CA VAL A 420 -9.06 -15.52 -15.22
C VAL A 420 -10.50 -15.38 -15.69
N ASP A 421 -11.22 -16.48 -15.66
CA ASP A 421 -12.64 -16.57 -15.99
C ASP A 421 -13.40 -17.40 -14.93
N LYS A 422 -14.70 -17.62 -15.16
CA LYS A 422 -15.57 -18.40 -14.26
C LYS A 422 -15.13 -19.87 -14.08
N ASN A 423 -14.26 -20.36 -14.95
CA ASN A 423 -13.72 -21.72 -14.94
C ASN A 423 -12.27 -21.78 -14.48
N SER A 424 -11.61 -20.68 -14.13
CA SER A 424 -10.22 -20.73 -13.67
C SER A 424 -10.06 -21.34 -12.28
N PHE A 425 -11.07 -21.17 -11.41
CA PHE A 425 -10.98 -21.58 -10.01
C PHE A 425 -12.13 -22.50 -9.57
N SER A 426 -11.81 -23.44 -8.68
CA SER A 426 -12.77 -24.27 -7.95
C SER A 426 -13.41 -23.46 -6.81
N SER A 427 -14.71 -23.18 -6.92
CA SER A 427 -15.45 -22.48 -5.87
C SER A 427 -15.52 -23.28 -4.56
N GLU A 428 -15.50 -24.62 -4.65
CA GLU A 428 -15.53 -25.50 -3.49
C GLU A 428 -14.24 -25.39 -2.68
N GLU A 429 -13.08 -25.55 -3.35
CA GLU A 429 -11.78 -25.46 -2.69
C GLU A 429 -11.54 -24.05 -2.15
N LEU A 430 -11.87 -23.01 -2.93
CA LEU A 430 -11.75 -21.63 -2.46
C LEU A 430 -12.58 -21.37 -1.20
N LYS A 431 -13.79 -21.93 -1.12
CA LYS A 431 -14.67 -21.76 0.05
C LYS A 431 -14.09 -22.38 1.31
N LYS A 432 -13.33 -23.48 1.22
CA LYS A 432 -12.65 -24.10 2.37
C LYS A 432 -11.65 -23.12 2.99
N TRP A 433 -10.83 -22.48 2.16
CA TRP A 433 -9.86 -21.47 2.60
C TRP A 433 -10.50 -20.19 3.14
N GLN A 434 -11.59 -19.73 2.52
CA GLN A 434 -12.36 -18.60 3.04
C GLN A 434 -12.96 -18.87 4.42
N THR A 435 -13.50 -20.08 4.60
CA THR A 435 -14.10 -20.51 5.87
C THR A 435 -13.04 -20.61 6.97
N ASP A 436 -11.87 -21.16 6.64
CA ASP A 436 -10.73 -21.24 7.54
C ASP A 436 -10.28 -19.84 8.02
N ALA A 437 -10.14 -18.88 7.09
CA ALA A 437 -9.79 -17.50 7.42
C ALA A 437 -10.84 -16.81 8.31
N ILE A 438 -12.14 -17.05 8.08
CA ILE A 438 -13.22 -16.51 8.91
C ILE A 438 -13.18 -17.12 10.32
N ASN A 439 -13.01 -18.43 10.43
CA ASN A 439 -12.97 -19.13 11.70
C ASN A 439 -11.74 -18.74 12.53
N SER A 440 -10.59 -18.57 11.87
CA SER A 440 -9.37 -18.03 12.47
C SER A 440 -9.62 -16.68 13.15
N LYS A 441 -10.22 -15.71 12.43
CA LYS A 441 -10.55 -14.39 12.98
C LYS A 441 -11.55 -14.45 14.13
N ARG A 442 -12.56 -15.33 14.05
CA ARG A 442 -13.59 -15.48 15.10
C ARG A 442 -13.04 -16.10 16.38
N ASN A 443 -12.18 -17.10 16.25
CA ASN A 443 -11.68 -17.88 17.38
C ASN A 443 -10.34 -17.35 17.93
N GLY A 444 -9.73 -16.35 17.28
CA GLY A 444 -8.43 -15.81 17.68
C GLY A 444 -7.27 -16.79 17.47
N VAL A 445 -7.40 -17.72 16.53
CA VAL A 445 -6.37 -18.73 16.20
C VAL A 445 -5.80 -18.47 14.81
N ALA A 446 -4.59 -18.98 14.53
CA ALA A 446 -3.99 -18.84 13.21
C ALA A 446 -4.79 -19.63 12.16
N SER A 447 -4.94 -19.08 10.96
CA SER A 447 -5.44 -19.80 9.79
C SER A 447 -4.35 -20.71 9.21
N LYS A 448 -4.73 -21.69 8.39
CA LYS A 448 -3.78 -22.59 7.71
C LYS A 448 -2.78 -21.82 6.83
N LEU A 449 -3.23 -20.75 6.15
CA LEU A 449 -2.34 -19.90 5.37
C LEU A 449 -1.41 -19.06 6.26
N GLN A 450 -1.90 -18.62 7.43
CA GLN A 450 -1.04 -17.92 8.40
C GLN A 450 0.04 -18.84 8.95
N GLU A 451 -0.29 -20.10 9.26
CA GLU A 451 0.70 -21.09 9.67
C GLU A 451 1.73 -21.36 8.55
N TYR A 452 1.25 -21.56 7.32
CA TYR A 452 2.11 -21.80 6.16
C TYR A 452 3.09 -20.65 5.90
N PHE A 453 2.61 -19.42 5.78
CA PHE A 453 3.49 -18.28 5.50
C PHE A 453 4.36 -17.90 6.70
N ALA A 454 3.91 -18.14 7.94
CA ALA A 454 4.78 -17.95 9.10
C ALA A 454 5.95 -18.94 9.07
N LEU A 455 5.69 -20.20 8.73
CA LEU A 455 6.74 -21.20 8.58
C LEU A 455 7.67 -20.87 7.40
N TYR A 456 7.14 -20.37 6.28
CA TYR A 456 7.96 -19.89 5.17
C TYR A 456 8.88 -18.73 5.60
N ILE A 457 8.37 -17.76 6.36
CA ILE A 457 9.17 -16.63 6.86
C ILE A 457 10.24 -17.11 7.85
N GLN A 458 9.94 -18.10 8.70
CA GLN A 458 10.93 -18.73 9.58
C GLN A 458 12.05 -19.40 8.77
N TYR A 459 11.70 -20.13 7.70
CA TYR A 459 12.67 -20.70 6.77
C TYR A 459 13.55 -19.62 6.13
N LEU A 460 12.97 -18.51 5.65
CA LEU A 460 13.71 -17.39 5.10
C LEU A 460 14.66 -16.76 6.13
N GLU A 461 14.23 -16.64 7.39
CA GLU A 461 15.02 -16.07 8.48
C GLU A 461 16.22 -16.96 8.83
N GLU A 462 16.00 -18.28 8.96
CA GLU A 462 17.04 -19.25 9.29
C GLU A 462 18.10 -19.39 8.18
N HIS A 463 17.67 -19.29 6.91
CA HIS A 463 18.53 -19.53 5.75
C HIS A 463 18.87 -18.27 4.94
N TYR A 464 18.67 -17.07 5.51
CA TYR A 464 18.76 -15.78 4.82
C TYR A 464 19.99 -15.65 3.91
N ASN A 465 21.19 -15.86 4.45
CA ASN A 465 22.45 -15.70 3.70
C ASN A 465 22.62 -16.75 2.59
N THR A 466 22.18 -17.99 2.83
CA THR A 466 22.25 -19.05 1.82
C THR A 466 21.30 -18.76 0.68
N ILE A 467 20.07 -18.32 1.00
CA ILE A 467 19.07 -17.94 0.01
C ILE A 467 19.55 -16.75 -0.83
N LEU A 468 20.18 -15.74 -0.22
CA LEU A 468 20.77 -14.63 -0.99
C LEU A 468 21.74 -15.12 -2.07
N ARG A 469 22.64 -16.05 -1.72
CA ARG A 469 23.57 -16.66 -2.69
C ARG A 469 22.82 -17.44 -3.76
N THR A 470 21.81 -18.23 -3.37
CA THR A 470 20.95 -18.93 -4.33
C THR A 470 20.32 -17.96 -5.33
N ILE A 471 19.82 -16.81 -4.89
CA ILE A 471 19.20 -15.80 -5.78
C ILE A 471 20.23 -15.18 -6.74
N MET A 472 21.42 -14.81 -6.21
CA MET A 472 22.49 -14.20 -7.00
C MET A 472 22.98 -15.13 -8.12
N ASP A 473 23.22 -16.40 -7.77
CA ASP A 473 23.81 -17.39 -8.67
C ASP A 473 22.77 -18.10 -9.55
N PHE A 474 21.47 -17.81 -9.38
CA PHE A 474 20.41 -18.50 -10.08
C PHE A 474 20.40 -18.22 -11.57
N GLU A 475 20.42 -19.28 -12.37
CA GLU A 475 20.15 -19.25 -13.80
C GLU A 475 18.79 -19.88 -14.10
N ALA A 476 17.87 -19.07 -14.63
CA ALA A 476 16.56 -19.58 -15.03
C ALA A 476 16.69 -20.40 -16.32
N PRO A 477 15.86 -21.47 -16.49
CA PRO A 477 15.82 -22.23 -17.74
C PRO A 477 15.58 -21.32 -18.95
N LYS A 478 16.35 -21.52 -20.02
CA LYS A 478 16.38 -20.60 -21.17
C LYS A 478 14.99 -20.43 -21.81
N LEU A 479 14.59 -19.18 -22.01
CA LEU A 479 13.39 -18.80 -22.75
C LEU A 479 13.73 -17.63 -23.67
N LYS A 480 13.38 -17.75 -24.96
CA LYS A 480 13.66 -16.69 -25.95
C LYS A 480 12.63 -15.58 -25.81
N LEU A 481 13.06 -14.41 -25.37
CA LEU A 481 12.24 -13.22 -25.18
C LEU A 481 12.95 -12.02 -25.80
N ASP A 482 12.17 -11.11 -26.40
CA ASP A 482 12.72 -9.88 -27.01
C ASP A 482 12.88 -8.75 -25.99
N PHE A 483 12.26 -8.87 -24.81
CA PHE A 483 12.27 -7.83 -23.77
C PHE A 483 13.06 -8.28 -22.53
N ALA A 484 14.18 -7.61 -22.25
CA ALA A 484 15.04 -7.89 -21.09
C ALA A 484 14.30 -7.78 -19.74
N ARG A 485 13.32 -6.86 -19.64
CA ARG A 485 12.50 -6.70 -18.44
C ARG A 485 11.61 -7.92 -18.19
N LEU A 486 10.97 -8.43 -19.24
CA LEU A 486 10.15 -9.63 -19.14
C LEU A 486 10.99 -10.86 -18.79
N GLN A 487 12.21 -10.95 -19.32
CA GLN A 487 13.19 -11.97 -18.94
C GLN A 487 13.56 -11.89 -17.46
N SER A 488 13.72 -10.68 -16.92
CA SER A 488 13.98 -10.46 -15.49
C SER A 488 12.78 -10.89 -14.63
N ASN A 489 11.56 -10.55 -15.05
CA ASN A 489 10.33 -10.96 -14.35
C ASN A 489 10.18 -12.50 -14.32
N TYR A 490 10.46 -13.16 -15.46
CA TYR A 490 10.48 -14.62 -15.54
C TYR A 490 11.53 -15.23 -14.60
N LYS A 491 12.76 -14.69 -14.57
CA LYS A 491 13.81 -15.14 -13.64
C LYS A 491 13.32 -15.05 -12.20
N CYS A 492 12.69 -13.94 -11.80
CA CYS A 492 12.15 -13.77 -10.45
C CYS A 492 11.06 -14.81 -10.12
N LEU A 493 10.14 -15.11 -11.03
CA LEU A 493 9.12 -16.15 -10.83
C LEU A 493 9.73 -17.55 -10.73
N ALA A 494 10.74 -17.86 -11.54
CA ALA A 494 11.47 -19.12 -11.48
C ALA A 494 12.24 -19.28 -10.15
N ILE A 495 12.84 -18.19 -9.65
CA ILE A 495 13.48 -18.18 -8.33
C ILE A 495 12.44 -18.42 -7.23
N LEU A 496 11.28 -17.74 -7.27
CA LEU A 496 10.20 -17.96 -6.30
C LEU A 496 9.75 -19.43 -6.29
N ALA A 497 9.55 -20.04 -7.47
CA ALA A 497 9.26 -21.46 -7.59
C ALA A 497 10.32 -22.33 -6.88
N ARG A 498 11.60 -22.06 -7.15
CA ARG A 498 12.70 -22.78 -6.52
C ARG A 498 12.72 -22.61 -4.99
N LEU A 499 12.50 -21.40 -4.49
CA LEU A 499 12.51 -21.12 -3.05
C LEU A 499 11.37 -21.83 -2.32
N VAL A 500 10.17 -21.88 -2.92
CA VAL A 500 9.03 -22.60 -2.36
C VAL A 500 9.31 -24.10 -2.28
N LEU A 501 9.94 -24.69 -3.30
CA LEU A 501 10.25 -26.11 -3.30
C LEU A 501 11.40 -26.45 -2.35
N ASN A 502 12.42 -25.59 -2.26
CA ASN A 502 13.49 -25.72 -1.25
C ASN A 502 12.95 -25.61 0.18
N PHE A 503 11.93 -24.78 0.39
CA PHE A 503 11.19 -24.73 1.64
C PHE A 503 10.48 -26.07 1.94
N GLY A 504 9.90 -26.72 0.91
CA GLY A 504 9.32 -28.06 1.04
C GLY A 504 10.33 -29.13 1.42
N ILE A 505 11.54 -29.09 0.84
CA ILE A 505 12.65 -29.98 1.20
C ILE A 505 13.06 -29.74 2.66
N ASN A 506 13.23 -28.48 3.06
CA ASN A 506 13.59 -28.11 4.43
C ASN A 506 12.55 -28.59 5.45
N SER A 507 11.28 -28.51 5.07
CA SER A 507 10.15 -28.97 5.89
C SER A 507 10.00 -30.49 5.95
N LEU A 508 10.88 -31.25 5.28
CA LEU A 508 10.79 -32.71 5.12
C LEU A 508 9.47 -33.16 4.47
N ALA A 509 8.86 -32.30 3.66
CA ALA A 509 7.64 -32.60 2.92
C ALA A 509 7.93 -33.10 1.50
N LEU A 510 9.10 -32.76 0.97
CA LEU A 510 9.56 -33.18 -0.35
C LEU A 510 10.96 -33.76 -0.27
N THR A 511 11.22 -34.77 -1.07
CA THR A 511 12.58 -35.16 -1.45
C THR A 511 13.12 -34.21 -2.52
N ILE A 512 14.44 -34.24 -2.72
CA ILE A 512 15.09 -33.45 -3.77
C ILE A 512 14.54 -33.81 -5.16
N ASN A 513 14.34 -35.11 -5.43
CA ASN A 513 13.84 -35.57 -6.73
C ASN A 513 12.41 -35.09 -7.00
N GLU A 514 11.50 -35.22 -6.03
CA GLU A 514 10.13 -34.71 -6.16
C GLU A 514 10.12 -33.19 -6.38
N ALA A 515 11.00 -32.46 -5.68
CA ALA A 515 11.12 -31.02 -5.88
C ALA A 515 11.60 -30.65 -7.29
N GLU A 516 12.54 -31.39 -7.88
CA GLU A 516 12.96 -31.14 -9.27
C GLU A 516 11.84 -31.44 -10.28
N GLU A 517 11.12 -32.56 -10.12
CA GLU A 517 9.99 -32.91 -10.99
C GLU A 517 8.89 -31.84 -10.96
N ILE A 518 8.54 -31.37 -9.75
CA ILE A 518 7.56 -30.29 -9.58
C ILE A 518 8.10 -28.98 -10.17
N TYR A 519 9.39 -28.69 -10.00
CA TYR A 519 10.01 -27.49 -10.55
C TYR A 519 9.94 -27.45 -12.08
N GLU A 520 10.27 -28.56 -12.76
CA GLU A 520 10.17 -28.66 -14.23
C GLU A 520 8.74 -28.42 -14.73
N GLN A 521 7.76 -28.99 -14.03
CA GLN A 521 6.34 -28.76 -14.32
C GLN A 521 5.97 -27.27 -14.12
N TRP A 522 6.36 -26.67 -13.00
CA TRP A 522 6.08 -25.27 -12.71
C TRP A 522 6.75 -24.32 -13.70
N ILE A 523 7.97 -24.61 -14.12
CA ILE A 523 8.66 -23.83 -15.16
C ILE A 523 7.90 -23.88 -16.48
N SER A 524 7.39 -25.05 -16.89
CA SER A 524 6.59 -25.18 -18.11
C SER A 524 5.35 -24.27 -18.07
N VAL A 525 4.67 -24.21 -16.92
CA VAL A 525 3.53 -23.30 -16.70
C VAL A 525 3.96 -21.83 -16.77
N LEU A 526 5.05 -21.47 -16.09
CA LEU A 526 5.55 -20.10 -16.07
C LEU A 526 6.00 -19.61 -17.45
N GLN A 527 6.63 -20.48 -18.24
CA GLN A 527 7.02 -20.15 -19.62
C GLN A 527 5.80 -19.87 -20.49
N ASP A 528 4.72 -20.64 -20.37
CA ASP A 528 3.47 -20.40 -21.13
C ASP A 528 2.84 -19.04 -20.78
N ILE A 529 2.81 -18.68 -19.49
CA ILE A 529 2.31 -17.37 -19.03
C ILE A 529 3.19 -16.24 -19.55
N ILE A 530 4.51 -16.38 -19.46
CA ILE A 530 5.47 -15.37 -19.90
C ILE A 530 5.41 -15.20 -21.42
N LEU A 531 5.25 -16.28 -22.19
CA LEU A 531 5.08 -16.21 -23.64
C LEU A 531 3.75 -15.54 -24.04
N THR A 532 2.69 -15.72 -23.25
CA THR A 532 1.42 -14.99 -23.43
C THR A 532 1.65 -13.49 -23.24
N ASN A 533 2.25 -13.10 -22.10
CA ASN A 533 2.60 -11.71 -21.81
C ASN A 533 3.56 -11.09 -22.84
N HIS A 534 4.46 -11.91 -23.41
CA HIS A 534 5.38 -11.50 -24.48
C HIS A 534 4.61 -11.12 -25.75
N ARG A 535 3.64 -11.94 -26.16
CA ARG A 535 2.78 -11.67 -27.32
C ARG A 535 1.94 -10.41 -27.09
N ASP A 536 1.31 -10.28 -25.93
CA ASP A 536 0.47 -9.13 -25.60
C ASP A 536 1.29 -7.82 -25.61
N SER A 537 2.53 -7.89 -25.11
CA SER A 537 3.47 -6.76 -25.12
C SER A 537 3.91 -6.37 -26.53
N LYS A 538 3.97 -7.32 -27.49
CA LYS A 538 4.26 -7.00 -28.89
C LYS A 538 3.12 -6.22 -29.54
N VAL A 539 1.90 -6.74 -29.43
CA VAL A 539 0.67 -6.14 -30.00
C VAL A 539 0.46 -4.69 -29.55
N CYS A 540 0.96 -4.34 -28.36
CA CYS A 540 0.92 -2.99 -27.82
C CYS A 540 2.13 -2.11 -28.19
N SER A 541 2.91 -2.48 -29.20
CA SER A 541 4.02 -1.67 -29.69
C SER A 541 3.49 -0.44 -30.45
N PRO A 542 4.12 0.74 -30.32
CA PRO A 542 3.54 1.98 -30.86
C PRO A 542 3.33 1.96 -32.38
N PHE A 543 4.23 1.34 -33.14
CA PHE A 543 4.13 1.27 -34.59
C PHE A 543 3.03 0.30 -35.05
N GLU A 544 2.81 -0.78 -34.31
CA GLU A 544 1.72 -1.73 -34.54
C GLU A 544 0.35 -1.09 -34.26
N LEU A 545 0.23 -0.37 -33.14
CA LEU A 545 -0.97 0.42 -32.82
C LEU A 545 -1.24 1.49 -33.88
N PHE A 546 -0.20 2.15 -34.37
CA PHE A 546 -0.32 3.12 -35.47
C PHE A 546 -0.86 2.44 -36.73
N ALA A 547 -0.26 1.32 -37.14
CA ALA A 547 -0.68 0.59 -38.32
C ALA A 547 -2.12 0.08 -38.21
N TYR A 548 -2.50 -0.50 -37.08
CA TYR A 548 -3.85 -0.98 -36.81
C TYR A 548 -4.89 0.15 -36.90
N ALA A 549 -4.65 1.27 -36.21
CA ALA A 549 -5.57 2.40 -36.24
C ALA A 549 -5.72 2.97 -37.65
N LEU A 550 -4.60 3.10 -38.38
CA LEU A 550 -4.61 3.57 -39.76
C LEU A 550 -5.40 2.62 -40.68
N ASN A 551 -5.19 1.31 -40.57
CA ASN A 551 -5.91 0.31 -41.35
C ASN A 551 -7.41 0.36 -41.08
N GLN A 552 -7.82 0.45 -39.80
CA GLN A 552 -9.22 0.61 -39.42
C GLN A 552 -9.82 1.90 -40.00
N GLY A 553 -9.07 3.00 -39.98
CA GLY A 553 -9.47 4.26 -40.57
C GLY A 553 -9.73 4.15 -42.07
N ILE A 554 -8.83 3.47 -42.80
CA ILE A 554 -8.95 3.23 -44.23
C ILE A 554 -10.14 2.31 -44.53
N GLY A 555 -10.22 1.17 -43.85
CA GLY A 555 -11.27 0.16 -44.08
C GLY A 555 -12.69 0.63 -43.74
N THR A 556 -12.84 1.51 -42.75
CA THR A 556 -14.14 2.10 -42.38
C THR A 556 -14.49 3.36 -43.17
N GLY A 557 -13.58 3.85 -44.03
CA GLY A 557 -13.76 5.09 -44.79
C GLY A 557 -13.59 6.38 -43.97
N MET A 558 -13.19 6.30 -42.69
CA MET A 558 -12.86 7.48 -41.88
C MET A 558 -11.61 8.21 -42.40
N ILE A 559 -10.71 7.48 -43.06
CA ILE A 559 -9.60 8.01 -43.84
C ILE A 559 -9.95 7.82 -45.31
N THR A 560 -10.04 8.92 -46.05
CA THR A 560 -10.23 8.87 -47.50
C THR A 560 -8.87 8.97 -48.20
N ILE A 561 -8.58 8.01 -49.07
CA ILE A 561 -7.37 7.96 -49.90
C ILE A 561 -7.79 8.15 -51.36
N ALA A 562 -7.14 9.08 -52.07
CA ALA A 562 -7.38 9.30 -53.48
C ALA A 562 -6.86 8.12 -54.32
N GLY A 563 -7.54 7.82 -55.43
CA GLY A 563 -7.15 6.72 -56.31
C GLY A 563 -5.81 6.98 -57.01
N GLU A 564 -5.52 8.26 -57.29
CA GLU A 564 -4.30 8.69 -57.95
C GLU A 564 -3.80 10.04 -57.41
N LYS A 565 -2.53 10.35 -57.71
CA LYS A 565 -1.85 11.58 -57.28
C LYS A 565 -2.54 12.86 -57.78
N CYS A 566 -3.07 12.86 -59.00
CA CYS A 566 -3.73 14.04 -59.58
C CYS A 566 -4.98 14.44 -58.78
N GLN A 567 -5.79 13.46 -58.38
CA GLN A 567 -6.98 13.69 -57.54
C GLN A 567 -6.62 14.26 -56.17
N TYR A 568 -5.55 13.77 -55.55
CA TYR A 568 -5.05 14.35 -54.30
C TYR A 568 -4.53 15.79 -54.48
N ALA A 569 -3.90 16.07 -55.63
CA ALA A 569 -3.38 17.39 -55.95
C ALA A 569 -4.49 18.41 -56.24
N GLU A 570 -5.64 18.01 -56.78
CA GLU A 570 -6.77 18.92 -57.04
C GLU A 570 -7.44 19.41 -55.75
N ASP A 571 -7.44 18.59 -54.70
CA ASP A 571 -8.02 18.93 -53.39
C ASP A 571 -6.99 18.80 -52.27
N VAL A 572 -5.86 19.53 -52.40
CA VAL A 572 -4.64 19.43 -51.57
C VAL A 572 -4.94 19.32 -50.07
N GLY A 573 -5.16 18.08 -49.63
CA GLY A 573 -5.40 17.73 -48.25
C GLY A 573 -6.73 18.14 -47.62
N LYS A 574 -7.80 18.56 -48.33
CA LYS A 574 -9.08 18.83 -47.63
C LYS A 574 -9.87 17.54 -47.43
N LEU A 575 -10.20 16.83 -48.50
CA LEU A 575 -10.93 15.56 -48.41
C LEU A 575 -10.01 14.35 -48.18
N TYR A 576 -8.85 14.32 -48.84
CA TYR A 576 -7.97 13.17 -48.85
C TYR A 576 -6.77 13.34 -47.92
N ILE A 577 -6.42 12.29 -47.17
CA ILE A 577 -5.21 12.25 -46.34
C ILE A 577 -3.97 11.90 -47.17
N GLY A 578 -4.16 11.22 -48.30
CA GLY A 578 -3.11 10.81 -49.23
C GLY A 578 -3.68 10.19 -50.50
N TYR A 579 -2.84 9.50 -51.26
CA TYR A 579 -3.22 8.80 -52.48
C TYR A 579 -2.57 7.41 -52.57
N ARG A 580 -3.10 6.55 -53.45
CA ARG A 580 -2.47 5.27 -53.81
C ARG A 580 -1.60 5.43 -55.05
N GLU A 581 -0.39 4.90 -55.00
CA GLU A 581 0.51 4.83 -56.16
C GLU A 581 0.45 3.41 -56.74
N SER A 582 -0.21 3.27 -57.88
CA SER A 582 -0.51 1.97 -58.50
C SER A 582 0.73 1.21 -58.98
N LYS A 583 1.83 1.91 -59.30
CA LYS A 583 3.06 1.28 -59.82
C LYS A 583 3.78 0.41 -58.79
N ASP A 584 3.86 0.89 -57.55
CA ASP A 584 4.62 0.24 -56.48
C ASP A 584 3.69 -0.35 -55.39
N ASP A 585 2.38 -0.33 -55.62
CA ASP A 585 1.32 -0.64 -54.66
C ASP A 585 1.58 -0.01 -53.28
N THR A 586 1.71 1.31 -53.24
CA THR A 586 2.00 2.05 -51.99
C THR A 586 0.92 3.05 -51.64
N TYR A 587 0.75 3.29 -50.33
CA TYR A 587 0.02 4.46 -49.85
C TYR A 587 1.00 5.61 -49.62
N VAL A 588 0.69 6.77 -50.19
CA VAL A 588 1.47 8.00 -49.99
C VAL A 588 0.61 8.97 -49.18
N LEU A 589 0.90 9.06 -47.89
CA LEU A 589 0.05 9.76 -46.91
C LEU A 589 0.74 11.02 -46.38
N ASN A 590 -0.06 12.04 -46.06
CA ASN A 590 0.43 13.17 -45.28
C ASN A 590 0.75 12.70 -43.85
N PRO A 591 2.01 12.82 -43.39
CA PRO A 591 2.45 12.23 -42.11
C PRO A 591 1.71 12.85 -40.92
N GLU A 592 1.60 14.17 -40.89
CA GLU A 592 0.96 14.90 -39.79
C GLU A 592 -0.52 14.51 -39.65
N LYS A 593 -1.26 14.43 -40.76
CA LYS A 593 -2.67 14.00 -40.75
C LYS A 593 -2.85 12.55 -40.36
N ALA A 594 -1.98 11.66 -40.86
CA ALA A 594 -2.02 10.25 -40.47
C ALA A 594 -1.78 10.09 -38.96
N TYR A 595 -0.80 10.80 -38.41
CA TYR A 595 -0.49 10.78 -36.99
C TYR A 595 -1.61 11.40 -36.13
N GLN A 596 -2.12 12.57 -36.50
CA GLN A 596 -3.26 13.20 -35.83
C GLN A 596 -4.50 12.31 -35.86
N PHE A 597 -4.75 11.59 -36.96
CA PHE A 597 -5.84 10.61 -37.03
C PHE A 597 -5.67 9.52 -35.98
N VAL A 598 -4.48 8.91 -35.90
CA VAL A 598 -4.19 7.83 -34.93
C VAL A 598 -4.31 8.33 -33.49
N GLU A 599 -3.76 9.52 -33.19
CA GLU A 599 -3.89 10.15 -31.87
C GLU A 599 -5.36 10.36 -31.49
N ASN A 600 -6.16 10.90 -32.42
CA ASN A 600 -7.59 11.10 -32.22
C ASN A 600 -8.38 9.78 -32.12
N PHE A 601 -7.99 8.76 -32.87
CA PHE A 601 -8.60 7.43 -32.83
C PHE A 601 -8.50 6.82 -31.43
N TYR A 602 -7.33 6.90 -30.81
CA TYR A 602 -7.14 6.42 -29.45
C TYR A 602 -7.76 7.35 -28.39
N ASN A 603 -7.66 8.66 -28.56
CA ASN A 603 -8.25 9.64 -27.64
C ASN A 603 -9.78 9.46 -27.54
N LYS A 604 -10.46 9.25 -28.67
CA LYS A 604 -11.90 8.94 -28.70
C LYS A 604 -12.25 7.63 -27.98
N LYS A 605 -11.31 6.68 -27.93
CA LYS A 605 -11.44 5.42 -27.18
C LYS A 605 -11.02 5.55 -25.70
N GLY A 606 -10.71 6.75 -25.22
CA GLY A 606 -10.30 7.03 -23.85
C GLY A 606 -8.84 6.69 -23.54
N ALA A 607 -8.00 6.52 -24.56
CA ALA A 607 -6.58 6.19 -24.42
C ALA A 607 -5.70 7.27 -25.06
N SER A 608 -4.49 7.51 -24.54
CA SER A 608 -3.51 8.41 -25.17
C SER A 608 -2.47 7.62 -25.96
N PHE A 609 -2.19 8.04 -27.19
CA PHE A 609 -1.05 7.53 -27.97
C PHE A 609 0.22 8.30 -27.55
N GLN A 610 1.10 7.70 -26.72
CA GLN A 610 2.27 8.39 -26.14
C GLN A 610 3.57 8.01 -26.86
N SER A 611 3.64 8.17 -28.18
CA SER A 611 4.88 7.94 -28.93
C SER A 611 4.99 8.95 -30.04
N SER A 612 6.06 9.75 -30.06
CA SER A 612 6.26 10.78 -31.07
C SER A 612 6.21 10.19 -32.49
N ASP A 613 5.73 10.99 -33.44
CA ASP A 613 5.73 10.70 -34.87
C ASP A 613 7.06 10.12 -35.38
N THR A 614 8.18 10.72 -34.98
CA THR A 614 9.53 10.35 -35.41
C THR A 614 9.92 8.96 -34.92
N ALA A 615 9.54 8.59 -33.70
CA ALA A 615 9.79 7.26 -33.14
C ALA A 615 8.97 6.19 -33.87
N VAL A 616 7.69 6.46 -34.10
CA VAL A 616 6.80 5.57 -34.84
C VAL A 616 7.29 5.36 -36.28
N TYR A 617 7.67 6.43 -36.98
CA TYR A 617 8.16 6.32 -38.35
C TYR A 617 9.51 5.61 -38.44
N ARG A 618 10.40 5.81 -37.48
CA ARG A 618 11.63 5.00 -37.41
C ARG A 618 11.29 3.52 -37.27
N ASP A 619 10.43 3.17 -36.32
CA ASP A 619 10.12 1.77 -36.06
C ASP A 619 9.39 1.12 -37.26
N LEU A 620 8.49 1.85 -37.94
CA LEU A 620 7.88 1.41 -39.20
C LEU A 620 8.92 1.20 -40.32
N TYR A 621 9.96 2.04 -40.37
CA TYR A 621 11.04 1.92 -41.37
C TYR A 621 11.92 0.71 -41.07
N ASP A 622 12.28 0.50 -39.81
CA ASP A 622 13.11 -0.63 -39.37
C ASP A 622 12.42 -1.98 -39.61
N HIS A 623 11.08 -2.02 -39.56
CA HIS A 623 10.27 -3.19 -39.90
C HIS A 623 9.92 -3.29 -41.40
N GLY A 624 10.44 -2.40 -42.25
CA GLY A 624 10.22 -2.44 -43.70
C GLY A 624 8.80 -2.07 -44.15
N ILE A 625 7.98 -1.49 -43.27
CA ILE A 625 6.59 -1.11 -43.55
C ILE A 625 6.53 0.20 -44.35
N ILE A 626 7.46 1.13 -44.07
CA ILE A 626 7.57 2.39 -44.81
C ILE A 626 8.92 2.52 -45.50
N SER A 627 8.95 3.35 -46.54
CA SER A 627 10.17 3.65 -47.28
C SER A 627 10.67 5.07 -47.02
N GLY A 628 11.95 5.16 -46.63
CA GLY A 628 12.68 6.41 -46.39
C GLY A 628 13.81 6.64 -47.41
N TYR A 629 14.73 7.56 -47.09
CA TYR A 629 15.97 7.77 -47.83
C TYR A 629 17.13 8.14 -46.90
N VAL A 630 18.34 7.93 -47.39
CA VAL A 630 19.58 8.23 -46.67
C VAL A 630 20.10 9.59 -47.14
N GLU A 631 20.16 10.57 -46.24
CA GLU A 631 20.67 11.91 -46.51
C GLU A 631 22.12 12.03 -46.05
N LYS A 632 23.02 12.39 -46.95
CA LYS A 632 24.40 12.76 -46.62
C LYS A 632 24.45 14.24 -46.26
N TYR A 633 25.11 14.58 -45.16
CA TYR A 633 25.33 15.96 -44.75
C TYR A 633 26.72 16.13 -44.13
N THR A 634 27.27 17.34 -44.26
CA THR A 634 28.57 17.67 -43.70
C THR A 634 28.38 18.27 -42.31
N LYS A 635 29.07 17.72 -41.31
CA LYS A 635 29.10 18.30 -39.96
C LYS A 635 29.92 19.60 -39.97
N SER A 636 29.71 20.43 -38.95
CA SER A 636 30.43 21.70 -38.77
C SER A 636 31.96 21.56 -38.68
N ASN A 637 32.47 20.36 -38.41
CA ASN A 637 33.90 20.02 -38.42
C ASN A 637 34.41 19.45 -39.76
N GLY A 638 33.62 19.53 -40.84
CA GLY A 638 34.00 19.06 -42.18
C GLY A 638 33.86 17.55 -42.40
N THR A 639 33.46 16.78 -41.39
CA THR A 639 33.24 15.32 -41.55
C THR A 639 31.90 15.03 -42.21
N GLU A 640 31.90 14.18 -43.25
CA GLU A 640 30.67 13.64 -43.82
C GLU A 640 29.97 12.74 -42.81
N SER A 641 28.66 12.87 -42.71
CA SER A 641 27.81 12.05 -41.86
C SER A 641 26.51 11.73 -42.57
N VAL A 642 25.89 10.65 -42.12
CA VAL A 642 24.71 10.08 -42.75
C VAL A 642 23.54 10.17 -41.77
N ARG A 643 22.38 10.61 -42.25
CA ARG A 643 21.14 10.60 -41.48
C ARG A 643 20.06 9.88 -42.28
N VAL A 644 19.40 8.92 -41.64
CA VAL A 644 18.21 8.29 -42.21
C VAL A 644 17.02 9.24 -42.06
N ARG A 645 16.30 9.45 -43.17
CA ARG A 645 15.03 10.18 -43.22
C ARG A 645 13.92 9.18 -43.49
N TYR A 646 12.98 9.06 -42.55
CA TYR A 646 11.91 8.06 -42.60
C TYR A 646 10.76 8.45 -43.54
N LEU A 647 10.70 9.73 -43.95
CA LEU A 647 9.71 10.26 -44.89
C LEU A 647 10.37 10.48 -46.25
N LYS A 648 9.63 10.27 -47.35
CA LYS A 648 10.13 10.52 -48.72
C LYS A 648 9.68 11.89 -49.24
N LYS A 649 10.56 12.57 -49.99
CA LYS A 649 10.19 13.79 -50.70
C LYS A 649 9.40 13.43 -51.96
N VAL A 650 8.22 14.01 -52.10
CA VAL A 650 7.32 13.84 -53.24
C VAL A 650 6.91 15.21 -53.76
N THR A 651 7.00 15.41 -55.07
CA THR A 651 6.60 16.68 -55.70
C THR A 651 5.10 16.68 -55.97
N ILE A 652 4.35 17.61 -55.37
CA ILE A 652 2.89 17.78 -55.54
C ILE A 652 2.67 19.24 -55.99
N GLN A 653 2.02 19.45 -57.14
CA GLN A 653 1.84 20.80 -57.72
C GLN A 653 3.12 21.65 -57.76
N ASN A 654 4.25 21.07 -58.19
CA ASN A 654 5.57 21.70 -58.22
C ASN A 654 6.17 22.09 -56.85
N VAL A 655 5.57 21.65 -55.74
CA VAL A 655 6.11 21.81 -54.38
C VAL A 655 6.63 20.46 -53.86
N SER A 656 7.85 20.43 -53.35
CA SER A 656 8.42 19.22 -52.74
C SER A 656 7.96 19.09 -51.29
N THR A 657 7.23 18.02 -50.98
CA THR A 657 6.65 17.77 -49.66
C THR A 657 7.12 16.42 -49.12
N SER A 658 7.34 16.32 -47.81
CA SER A 658 7.69 15.05 -47.17
C SER A 658 6.44 14.23 -46.87
N MET A 659 6.38 13.02 -47.40
CA MET A 659 5.23 12.11 -47.31
C MET A 659 5.62 10.79 -46.65
N LEU A 660 4.66 10.19 -45.95
CA LEU A 660 4.78 8.83 -45.41
C LEU A 660 4.44 7.84 -46.54
N VAL A 661 5.41 7.06 -46.99
CA VAL A 661 5.22 6.10 -48.09
C VAL A 661 5.20 4.69 -47.54
N ILE A 662 4.01 4.11 -47.45
CA ILE A 662 3.73 2.80 -46.87
C ILE A 662 3.68 1.75 -47.97
N ASN A 663 4.44 0.67 -47.82
CA ASN A 663 4.33 -0.51 -48.68
C ASN A 663 3.05 -1.27 -48.30
N LYS A 664 2.09 -1.38 -49.23
CA LYS A 664 0.79 -1.97 -48.91
C LYS A 664 0.88 -3.45 -48.56
N THR A 665 1.69 -4.21 -49.30
CA THR A 665 1.84 -5.66 -49.05
C THR A 665 2.41 -5.93 -47.66
N ALA A 666 3.49 -5.23 -47.28
CA ALA A 666 4.10 -5.37 -45.96
C ALA A 666 3.17 -4.88 -44.84
N PHE A 667 2.40 -3.82 -45.11
CA PHE A 667 1.39 -3.30 -44.19
C PHE A 667 0.26 -4.30 -43.95
N ASP A 668 -0.29 -4.90 -45.02
CA ASP A 668 -1.38 -5.88 -44.92
C ASP A 668 -0.90 -7.17 -44.22
N GLU A 669 0.34 -7.61 -44.46
CA GLU A 669 0.96 -8.74 -43.74
C GLU A 669 1.12 -8.44 -42.24
N LEU A 670 1.54 -7.22 -41.88
CA LEU A 670 1.63 -6.80 -40.48
C LEU A 670 0.26 -6.89 -39.78
N ILE A 671 -0.79 -6.37 -40.42
CA ILE A 671 -2.15 -6.43 -39.86
C ILE A 671 -2.61 -7.87 -39.68
N LYS A 672 -2.35 -8.75 -40.66
CA LYS A 672 -2.73 -10.16 -40.58
C LYS A 672 -2.04 -10.90 -39.42
N ASN A 673 -0.84 -10.48 -39.05
CA ASN A 673 -0.12 -11.08 -37.91
C ASN A 673 -0.61 -10.56 -36.54
N MET A 674 -1.39 -9.47 -36.50
CA MET A 674 -2.01 -8.94 -35.28
C MET A 674 -3.37 -9.58 -34.96
N GLU A 675 -4.05 -10.12 -35.98
CA GLU A 675 -5.32 -10.85 -35.88
C GLU A 675 -5.08 -12.33 -35.56
#